data_AF-A0A6P0UQ18-F1
#
_entry.id   AF-A0A6P0UQ18-F1
#
_cell.length_a   1.000
_cell.length_b   1.000
_cell.length_c   1.000
_cell.angle_alpha   90.00
_cell.angle_beta   90.00
_cell.angle_gamma   90.00
#
_symmetry.space_group_name_H-M   'P 1'
#
loop_
_entity.id
_entity.type
_entity.pdbx_description
1 polymer ?
#
loop_
_entity_poly.entity_id
_entity_poly.type
_entity_poly.pdbx_seq_one_letter_code
_entity_poly.pdbx_strand_id
1 'polypeptide(L)'
;MNSLRLKTLFFIFTWLTSSSILSQTKSEKIALRDVLQKIEQQFDVKFSYQDADINDVLVTNREQFGSLKQALNFLRKESSLDYRILDKRFIAISRVTILREVCGSIKDFNTNSGLEGASIEVIGTSLRTISDQNASFSFKEVPLDAQLRIKFLGYETINVPARRFAEREGCPIIFMISEIQRLDEVVLVNYLTQGINKEVDGTVAVYPQNFGILPGLSDPDILQTIQALPGVESIDETISNINIRGGTHDQNLILWDGIKMYHTGHFFGLISAFNPYLTEKIDVIKNGTSARFNDGVSSTIDIRTKNEVTSSFSGGAGFNLISADFYTQIPIAEKWSAQLSARRSVTDFLNTPTFNQYFERSFQDTEITEQGVNVDREVTGNENFFFHDYAAKLLFDASDKDELRLSFINVRNELSYEEFGLEEEDTRTSTLEQQNIALGGHWDRKWNENFTTSVFGYFTRYNIDAVNFDIRSGQRLEQNNEVLETGFKVHAELKLGDFLLLNSGYQFYEVGITNAVDINLPRFFETDKDVLDNHAFFTELSWKRNRTYIRGGVRLNYAEKFNRFIVEPRLNINHKLNNSLSANLQGEFKSQFTSQIIDLQEDFLGIDTRRWVLADENLIPIITSKQGAIGLDYNYKGWYISTNAFYKQVEGITTRSQGFLDQNQFQNAVGEYRVKGIEFLVNKQNNRFSTWFSYTLGKNDYTFETLVPSSFPNNADIRHSLSLAGTYTIRNLKLAVGFKWRSGRPFTLPDRDDPVNEGVVPSVINYEAPNAENLDDFLRTDISAIYDFQLSEDVQATLSASVLNVLDKENTINTYFRLTDTDERVQRVNSQSLGITPNLSFRIRF
;
A
#
# COMPACT_ATOMS: atom_id res chain seq x y z
N MET A 1 37.50 38.82 -11.58
CA MET A 1 37.20 40.27 -11.58
C MET A 1 38.15 40.95 -10.59
N ASN A 2 39.10 41.70 -11.14
CA ASN A 2 40.05 42.52 -10.39
C ASN A 2 39.40 43.84 -9.92
N SER A 3 39.74 44.30 -8.73
CA SER A 3 40.27 45.64 -8.41
C SER A 3 40.31 45.79 -6.88
N LEU A 4 41.24 46.47 -6.20
CA LEU A 4 41.86 47.78 -6.45
C LEU A 4 43.09 47.84 -5.47
N ARG A 5 44.32 48.12 -5.93
CA ARG A 5 45.12 49.37 -5.70
C ARG A 5 45.73 49.54 -4.28
N LEU A 6 46.95 50.05 -4.02
CA LEU A 6 48.08 50.62 -4.80
C LEU A 6 49.21 51.02 -3.79
N LYS A 7 50.50 50.83 -4.12
CA LYS A 7 51.67 51.78 -4.00
C LYS A 7 52.10 52.41 -2.64
N THR A 8 53.35 52.78 -2.29
CA THR A 8 54.75 52.67 -2.81
C THR A 8 55.76 53.23 -1.76
N LEU A 9 57.03 52.76 -1.82
CA LEU A 9 58.34 53.45 -1.67
C LEU A 9 58.72 54.43 -0.50
N PHE A 10 59.80 54.04 0.22
CA PHE A 10 61.15 54.66 0.37
C PHE A 10 61.47 55.96 1.18
N PHE A 11 62.71 55.98 1.70
CA PHE A 11 63.57 57.04 2.33
C PHE A 11 63.44 57.27 3.86
N ILE A 12 64.39 56.79 4.71
CA ILE A 12 65.73 57.32 5.11
C ILE A 12 65.65 58.66 5.88
N PHE A 13 65.98 58.65 7.18
CA PHE A 13 67.09 59.45 7.75
C PHE A 13 67.44 59.04 9.20
N THR A 14 68.72 59.27 9.49
CA THR A 14 69.62 58.87 10.58
C THR A 14 69.31 59.40 11.99
N TRP A 15 69.82 58.74 13.04
CA TRP A 15 70.63 59.39 14.09
C TRP A 15 71.55 58.40 14.85
N LEU A 16 72.80 58.84 15.06
CA LEU A 16 73.88 58.22 15.86
C LEU A 16 73.50 58.24 17.37
N THR A 17 74.02 57.40 18.29
CA THR A 17 75.42 57.27 18.74
C THR A 17 75.65 56.07 19.69
N SER A 18 76.84 55.47 19.58
CA SER A 18 77.72 54.85 20.62
C SER A 18 77.23 53.73 21.55
N SER A 19 77.84 52.52 21.44
CA SER A 19 78.77 51.91 22.43
C SER A 19 79.08 50.42 22.15
N SER A 20 80.37 50.12 21.93
CA SER A 20 81.17 48.92 22.30
C SER A 20 80.62 47.48 22.24
N ILE A 21 81.15 46.72 21.26
CA ILE A 21 81.77 45.36 21.32
C ILE A 21 81.19 44.29 22.27
N LEU A 22 80.70 43.19 21.69
CA LEU A 22 81.08 41.81 22.04
C LEU A 22 80.68 40.86 20.90
N SER A 23 81.69 40.29 20.24
CA SER A 23 81.52 39.18 19.29
C SER A 23 81.04 37.94 20.05
N GLN A 24 79.83 37.45 19.75
CA GLN A 24 79.42 36.09 20.09
C GLN A 24 79.10 35.34 18.79
N THR A 25 79.98 34.39 18.48
CA THR A 25 79.80 33.38 17.45
C THR A 25 78.46 32.67 17.64
N LYS A 26 77.50 32.91 16.75
CA LYS A 26 76.23 32.19 16.68
C LYS A 26 76.57 30.76 16.23
N SER A 27 76.49 29.79 17.14
CA SER A 27 76.75 28.39 16.79
C SER A 27 75.58 27.84 15.97
N GLU A 28 75.87 27.35 14.78
CA GLU A 28 74.90 26.80 13.83
C GLU A 28 74.30 25.49 14.38
N LYS A 29 72.97 25.34 14.31
CA LYS A 29 72.30 24.09 14.70
C LYS A 29 72.18 23.17 13.50
N ILE A 30 72.49 21.89 13.66
CA ILE A 30 72.40 20.86 12.63
C ILE A 30 71.52 19.70 13.11
N ALA A 31 71.10 18.82 12.20
CA ALA A 31 70.27 17.67 12.55
C ALA A 31 71.02 16.75 13.52
N LEU A 32 70.32 16.26 14.54
CA LEU A 32 70.89 15.34 15.53
C LEU A 32 71.53 14.12 14.85
N ARG A 33 70.91 13.61 13.79
CA ARG A 33 71.43 12.50 12.97
C ARG A 33 72.87 12.74 12.49
N ASP A 34 73.18 13.96 12.06
CA ASP A 34 74.50 14.32 11.53
C ASP A 34 75.55 14.36 12.66
N VAL A 35 75.15 14.83 13.85
CA VAL A 35 76.02 14.82 15.04
C VAL A 35 76.23 13.40 15.55
N LEU A 36 75.21 12.55 15.54
CA LEU A 36 75.32 11.15 15.92
C LEU A 36 76.34 10.42 15.02
N GLN A 37 76.26 10.59 13.70
CA GLN A 37 77.23 9.99 12.75
C GLN A 37 78.68 10.43 13.03
N LYS A 38 78.90 11.71 13.37
CA LYS A 38 80.23 12.19 13.76
C LYS A 38 80.73 11.51 15.04
N ILE A 39 79.87 11.33 16.04
CA ILE A 39 80.21 10.65 17.29
C ILE A 39 80.47 9.16 17.07
N GLU A 40 79.69 8.50 16.20
CA GLU A 40 79.91 7.10 15.81
C GLU A 40 81.30 6.90 15.20
N GLN A 41 81.70 7.80 14.30
CA GLN A 41 83.02 7.76 13.67
C GLN A 41 84.14 8.09 14.66
N GLN A 42 83.93 9.06 15.55
CA GLN A 42 84.97 9.50 16.49
C GLN A 42 85.27 8.47 17.58
N PHE A 43 84.26 7.71 18.05
CA PHE A 43 84.39 6.81 19.20
C PHE A 43 84.14 5.32 18.91
N ASP A 44 83.96 4.93 17.64
CA ASP A 44 83.61 3.56 17.19
C ASP A 44 82.40 2.97 17.94
N VAL A 45 81.33 3.75 18.03
CA VAL A 45 80.03 3.35 18.60
C VAL A 45 78.92 3.40 17.55
N LYS A 46 77.78 2.81 17.87
CA LYS A 46 76.56 2.79 17.04
C LYS A 46 75.34 3.18 17.86
N PHE A 47 74.52 4.08 17.34
CA PHE A 47 73.26 4.46 17.95
C PHE A 47 72.09 3.63 17.39
N SER A 48 71.21 3.18 18.28
CA SER A 48 69.96 2.51 17.93
C SER A 48 68.78 3.37 18.38
N TYR A 49 67.89 3.74 17.46
CA TYR A 49 66.80 4.67 17.70
C TYR A 49 65.64 4.43 16.72
N GLN A 50 64.45 4.92 17.04
CA GLN A 50 63.36 5.03 16.08
C GLN A 50 63.49 6.35 15.30
N ASP A 51 63.30 6.33 13.98
CA ASP A 51 63.46 7.53 13.14
C ASP A 51 62.57 8.70 13.61
N ALA A 52 61.33 8.40 14.03
CA ALA A 52 60.38 9.39 14.54
C ALA A 52 60.87 10.14 15.81
N ASP A 53 61.80 9.55 16.56
CA ASP A 53 62.30 10.14 17.80
C ASP A 53 63.36 11.22 17.58
N ILE A 54 64.06 11.21 16.45
CA ILE A 54 65.20 12.10 16.20
C ILE A 54 65.06 13.01 14.97
N ASN A 55 64.12 12.76 14.07
CA ASN A 55 64.04 13.44 12.76
C ASN A 55 63.88 14.96 12.86
N ASP A 56 63.18 15.46 13.89
CA ASP A 56 62.92 16.90 14.07
C ASP A 56 63.86 17.56 15.09
N VAL A 57 64.88 16.85 15.58
CA VAL A 57 65.75 17.32 16.66
C VAL A 57 67.00 18.01 16.09
N LEU A 58 67.15 19.30 16.40
CA LEU A 58 68.30 20.12 16.01
C LEU A 58 69.18 20.42 17.22
N VAL A 59 70.46 20.05 17.14
CA VAL A 59 71.45 20.30 18.20
C VAL A 59 72.55 21.21 17.70
N THR A 60 73.19 21.90 18.63
CA THR A 60 74.29 22.83 18.34
C THR A 60 75.49 22.08 17.71
N ASN A 61 75.97 22.51 16.54
CA ASN A 61 77.05 21.83 15.81
C ASN A 61 78.38 21.95 16.57
N ARG A 62 78.97 20.80 16.89
CA ARG A 62 80.27 20.71 17.56
C ARG A 62 81.13 19.71 16.81
N GLU A 63 82.32 20.14 16.39
CA GLU A 63 83.17 19.33 15.52
C GLU A 63 83.84 18.15 16.22
N GLN A 64 84.17 18.29 17.52
CA GLN A 64 84.83 17.22 18.29
C GLN A 64 84.41 17.23 19.77
N PHE A 65 84.32 16.03 20.35
CA PHE A 65 84.13 15.82 21.78
C PHE A 65 85.39 15.20 22.41
N GLY A 66 85.71 15.53 23.66
CA GLY A 66 86.89 14.99 24.36
C GLY A 66 86.70 13.55 24.86
N SER A 67 85.47 13.09 25.04
CA SER A 67 85.13 11.70 25.37
C SER A 67 83.68 11.38 25.00
N LEU A 68 83.37 10.09 24.81
CA LEU A 68 82.00 9.64 24.58
C LEU A 68 81.04 10.09 25.70
N LYS A 69 81.49 10.05 26.96
CA LYS A 69 80.69 10.52 28.10
C LYS A 69 80.35 12.02 28.01
N GLN A 70 81.29 12.85 27.54
CA GLN A 70 81.03 14.27 27.29
C GLN A 70 80.07 14.47 26.11
N ALA A 71 80.20 13.68 25.04
CA ALA A 71 79.30 13.72 23.90
C ALA A 71 77.86 13.39 24.32
N LEU A 72 77.65 12.29 25.05
CA LEU A 72 76.32 11.88 25.51
C LEU A 72 75.70 12.88 26.49
N ASN A 73 76.48 13.47 27.40
CA ASN A 73 75.95 14.48 28.31
C ASN A 73 75.57 15.79 27.60
N PHE A 74 76.34 16.17 26.57
CA PHE A 74 75.99 17.30 25.71
C PHE A 74 74.68 17.02 24.97
N LEU A 75 74.56 15.83 24.36
CA LEU A 75 73.35 15.45 23.63
C LEU A 75 72.12 15.38 24.56
N ARG A 76 72.23 14.80 25.76
CA ARG A 76 71.13 14.82 26.76
C ARG A 76 70.63 16.23 27.07
N LYS A 77 71.54 17.20 27.17
CA LYS A 77 71.19 18.59 27.48
C LYS A 77 70.50 19.30 26.32
N GLU A 78 70.86 18.99 25.08
CA GLU A 78 70.37 19.68 23.89
C GLU A 78 69.13 19.01 23.26
N SER A 79 68.94 17.70 23.43
CA SER A 79 67.93 16.94 22.68
C SER A 79 66.71 16.50 23.49
N SER A 80 66.70 16.62 24.82
CA SER A 80 65.64 16.04 25.69
C SER A 80 65.38 14.55 25.46
N LEU A 81 66.39 13.82 24.95
CA LEU A 81 66.38 12.37 24.74
C LEU A 81 67.28 11.72 25.79
N ASP A 82 66.96 10.49 26.17
CA ASP A 82 67.87 9.68 26.96
C ASP A 82 68.76 8.82 26.05
N TYR A 83 69.99 8.59 26.50
CA TYR A 83 71.02 7.85 25.78
C TYR A 83 71.56 6.76 26.68
N ARG A 84 71.12 5.52 26.51
CA ARG A 84 71.51 4.40 27.36
C ARG A 84 72.57 3.56 26.66
N ILE A 85 73.75 3.47 27.27
CA ILE A 85 74.82 2.58 26.81
C ILE A 85 74.37 1.14 27.07
N LEU A 86 74.19 0.35 26.01
CA LEU A 86 73.79 -1.06 26.11
C LEU A 86 75.02 -1.95 26.33
N ASP A 87 76.11 -1.67 25.61
CA ASP A 87 77.41 -2.33 25.76
C ASP A 87 78.56 -1.42 25.28
N LYS A 88 79.76 -1.98 25.03
CA LYS A 88 80.94 -1.22 24.60
C LYS A 88 80.77 -0.52 23.24
N ARG A 89 79.80 -0.93 22.41
CA ARG A 89 79.61 -0.43 21.03
C ARG A 89 78.24 0.16 20.77
N PHE A 90 77.18 -0.27 21.45
CA PHE A 90 75.81 0.14 21.15
C PHE A 90 75.19 1.06 22.20
N ILE A 91 74.52 2.12 21.73
CA ILE A 91 73.84 3.13 22.56
C ILE A 91 72.40 3.27 22.07
N ALA A 92 71.42 3.00 22.93
CA ALA A 92 70.00 3.20 22.62
C ALA A 92 69.58 4.66 22.90
N ILE A 93 68.80 5.24 22.00
CA ILE A 93 68.16 6.54 22.18
C ILE A 93 66.65 6.33 22.37
N SER A 94 66.07 6.98 23.37
CA SER A 94 64.63 6.97 23.62
C SER A 94 64.14 8.34 24.10
N ARG A 95 62.90 8.71 23.75
CA ARG A 95 62.25 9.90 24.32
C ARG A 95 62.01 9.73 25.82
N VAL A 96 62.17 10.81 26.57
CA VAL A 96 61.78 10.86 27.98
C VAL A 96 60.26 11.07 28.04
N THR A 97 59.50 10.00 28.28
CA THR A 97 58.04 10.12 28.51
C THR A 97 57.79 10.65 29.91
N ILE A 98 57.30 11.89 30.00
CA ILE A 98 56.90 12.49 31.27
C ILE A 98 55.48 12.00 31.59
N LEU A 99 55.36 11.16 32.61
CA LEU A 99 54.09 10.72 33.16
C LEU A 99 53.63 11.73 34.22
N ARG A 100 52.36 12.13 34.15
CA ARG A 100 51.73 13.04 35.13
C ARG A 100 50.35 12.52 35.51
N GLU A 101 49.93 12.95 36.69
CA GLU A 101 48.53 12.86 37.07
C GLU A 101 47.69 13.83 36.24
N VAL A 102 46.58 13.34 35.70
CA VAL A 102 45.62 14.09 34.88
C VAL A 102 44.25 13.91 35.52
N CYS A 103 43.58 15.02 35.82
CA CYS A 103 42.22 15.00 36.35
C CYS A 103 41.34 16.03 35.62
N GLY A 104 40.02 15.86 35.69
CA GLY A 104 39.07 16.80 35.09
C GLY A 104 37.63 16.53 35.52
N SER A 105 36.73 17.46 35.24
CA SER A 105 35.28 17.25 35.38
C SER A 105 34.56 17.51 34.06
N ILE A 106 33.48 16.79 33.79
CA ILE A 106 32.76 16.80 32.52
C ILE A 106 31.36 17.37 32.75
N LYS A 107 31.00 18.38 31.98
CA LYS A 107 29.70 19.06 32.10
C LYS A 107 29.04 19.25 30.74
N ASP A 108 27.72 19.36 30.72
CA ASP A 108 26.98 19.83 29.55
C ASP A 108 27.24 21.34 29.34
N PHE A 109 27.49 21.75 28.09
CA PHE A 109 27.78 23.14 27.73
C PHE A 109 26.60 24.10 27.96
N ASN A 110 25.37 23.66 27.73
CA ASN A 110 24.15 24.46 27.78
C ASN A 110 23.55 24.53 29.20
N THR A 111 23.46 23.40 29.90
CA THR A 111 22.81 23.30 31.21
C THR A 111 23.80 23.46 32.36
N ASN A 112 25.11 23.34 32.11
CA ASN A 112 26.18 23.34 33.11
C ASN A 112 26.03 22.20 34.15
N SER A 113 25.22 21.17 33.86
CA SER A 113 25.07 19.98 34.70
C SER A 113 26.26 19.03 34.53
N GLY A 114 26.64 18.35 35.61
CA GLY A 114 27.67 17.29 35.55
C GLY A 114 27.21 16.08 34.73
N LEU A 115 28.10 15.52 33.94
CA LEU A 115 27.88 14.29 33.17
C LEU A 115 28.54 13.10 33.89
N GLU A 116 27.80 12.43 34.77
CA GLU A 116 28.19 11.17 35.42
C GLU A 116 28.16 10.01 34.41
N GLY A 117 29.16 9.12 34.43
CA GLY A 117 29.23 7.96 33.53
C GLY A 117 29.78 8.22 32.13
N ALA A 118 30.33 9.41 31.86
CA ALA A 118 31.09 9.68 30.63
C ALA A 118 32.34 8.81 30.59
N SER A 119 32.58 8.13 29.47
CA SER A 119 33.73 7.27 29.26
C SER A 119 34.93 8.10 28.82
N ILE A 120 36.05 7.94 29.52
CA ILE A 120 37.33 8.60 29.22
C ILE A 120 38.38 7.52 28.96
N GLU A 121 38.97 7.54 27.77
CA GLU A 121 40.09 6.66 27.40
C GLU A 121 41.32 7.47 27.01
N VAL A 122 42.49 7.05 27.48
CA VAL A 122 43.78 7.62 27.05
C VAL A 122 44.26 6.84 25.82
N ILE A 123 44.15 7.47 24.65
CA ILE A 123 44.50 6.87 23.35
C ILE A 123 45.96 6.41 23.36
N GLY A 124 46.21 5.16 22.97
CA GLY A 124 47.54 4.56 22.94
C GLY A 124 47.95 3.83 24.23
N THR A 125 47.09 3.80 25.25
CA THR A 125 47.32 3.08 26.51
C THR A 125 46.13 2.18 26.87
N SER A 126 46.26 1.36 27.91
CA SER A 126 45.14 0.61 28.50
C SER A 126 44.32 1.40 29.52
N LEU A 127 44.66 2.67 29.78
CA LEU A 127 43.99 3.50 30.78
C LEU A 127 42.60 3.93 30.28
N ARG A 128 41.57 3.48 31.00
CA ARG A 128 40.16 3.84 30.79
C ARG A 128 39.50 4.06 32.14
N THR A 129 38.63 5.05 32.22
CA THR A 129 37.80 5.31 33.40
C THR A 129 36.45 5.88 32.97
N ILE A 130 35.55 6.04 33.92
CA ILE A 130 34.30 6.77 33.76
C ILE A 130 34.25 7.93 34.75
N SER A 131 33.53 9.00 34.44
CA SER A 131 33.29 10.08 35.39
C SER A 131 32.41 9.60 36.55
N ASP A 132 32.73 10.04 37.77
CA ASP A 132 32.03 9.70 39.00
C ASP A 132 30.72 10.51 39.19
N GLN A 133 30.07 10.33 40.35
CA GLN A 133 28.84 11.06 40.76
C GLN A 133 29.01 12.59 40.82
N ASN A 134 30.24 13.08 40.94
CA ASN A 134 30.56 14.51 40.86
C ASN A 134 31.00 14.91 39.45
N ALA A 135 30.74 14.05 38.46
CA ALA A 135 31.17 14.16 37.07
C ALA A 135 32.68 14.36 36.89
N SER A 136 33.49 13.85 37.80
CA SER A 136 34.94 14.02 37.84
C SER A 136 35.68 12.73 37.48
N PHE A 137 36.89 12.84 36.95
CA PHE A 137 37.76 11.71 36.63
C PHE A 137 39.23 12.03 36.94
N SER A 138 40.04 10.99 37.18
CA SER A 138 41.49 11.12 37.33
C SER A 138 42.26 9.89 36.84
N PHE A 139 43.49 10.12 36.41
CA PHE A 139 44.49 9.12 36.04
C PHE A 139 45.85 9.51 36.62
N LYS A 140 46.60 8.57 37.19
CA LYS A 140 47.87 8.86 37.87
C LYS A 140 49.10 8.92 36.95
N GLU A 141 49.11 8.13 35.87
CA GLU A 141 50.30 7.93 35.03
C GLU A 141 49.98 8.11 33.55
N VAL A 142 49.62 9.33 33.15
CA VAL A 142 49.29 9.65 31.75
C VAL A 142 50.49 10.24 31.02
N PRO A 143 50.87 9.71 29.85
CA PRO A 143 51.83 10.38 28.95
C PRO A 143 51.27 11.72 28.47
N LEU A 144 52.02 12.82 28.67
CA LEU A 144 51.53 14.17 28.34
C LEU A 144 51.28 14.42 26.84
N ASP A 145 51.88 13.60 25.97
CA ASP A 145 51.68 13.59 24.52
C ASP A 145 50.44 12.78 24.07
N ALA A 146 49.81 12.03 24.98
CA ALA A 146 48.60 11.27 24.68
C ALA A 146 47.36 12.17 24.50
N GLN A 147 46.32 11.61 23.88
CA GLN A 147 45.01 12.24 23.74
C GLN A 147 43.99 11.51 24.62
N LEU A 148 43.19 12.25 25.38
CA LEU A 148 42.02 11.73 26.08
C LEU A 148 40.82 11.80 25.14
N ARG A 149 40.20 10.65 24.85
CA ARG A 149 38.91 10.59 24.16
C ARG A 149 37.80 10.47 25.18
N ILE A 150 36.86 11.40 25.12
CA ILE A 150 35.72 11.48 26.03
C ILE A 150 34.45 11.22 25.24
N LYS A 151 33.64 10.26 25.70
CA LYS A 151 32.36 9.85 25.08
C LYS A 151 31.25 9.84 26.11
N PHE A 152 30.07 10.31 25.73
CA PHE A 152 28.86 10.20 26.51
C PHE A 152 27.65 10.10 25.58
N LEU A 153 26.66 9.27 25.92
CA LEU A 153 25.53 9.00 25.03
C LEU A 153 24.72 10.28 24.78
N GLY A 154 24.48 10.63 23.52
CA GLY A 154 23.77 11.84 23.12
C GLY A 154 24.64 13.11 23.05
N TYR A 155 25.97 12.97 23.08
CA TYR A 155 26.92 14.08 23.00
C TYR A 155 28.03 13.80 21.98
N GLU A 156 28.59 14.88 21.41
CA GLU A 156 29.72 14.77 20.49
C GLU A 156 30.96 14.19 21.18
N THR A 157 31.67 13.28 20.51
CA THR A 157 32.94 12.73 21.02
C THR A 157 34.05 13.77 20.93
N ILE A 158 34.72 14.05 22.05
CA ILE A 158 35.80 15.03 22.11
C ILE A 158 37.15 14.33 22.33
N ASN A 159 38.17 14.71 21.56
CA ASN A 159 39.56 14.33 21.82
C ASN A 159 40.34 15.55 22.36
N VAL A 160 40.98 15.41 23.52
CA VAL A 160 41.70 16.50 24.19
C VAL A 160 43.12 16.07 24.55
N PRO A 161 44.17 16.88 24.26
CA PRO A 161 45.54 16.56 24.64
C PRO A 161 45.71 16.46 26.16
N ALA A 162 46.40 15.43 26.65
CA ALA A 162 46.66 15.18 28.08
C ALA A 162 47.37 16.36 28.77
N ARG A 163 48.28 17.05 28.07
CA ARG A 163 48.94 18.27 28.58
C ARG A 163 47.99 19.35 29.09
N ARG A 164 46.78 19.46 28.52
CA ARG A 164 45.79 20.47 28.92
C ARG A 164 45.30 20.27 30.35
N PHE A 165 45.43 19.06 30.88
CA PHE A 165 45.00 18.69 32.22
C PHE A 165 46.12 18.75 33.26
N ALA A 166 47.39 18.82 32.83
CA ALA A 166 48.54 18.77 33.72
C ALA A 166 49.16 20.14 34.04
N GLU A 167 48.79 21.20 33.30
CA GLU A 167 49.43 22.52 33.35
C GLU A 167 48.73 23.55 34.27
N ARG A 168 47.63 23.20 34.97
CA ARG A 168 46.84 24.14 35.79
C ARG A 168 46.77 23.74 37.27
N GLU A 169 46.73 24.73 38.17
CA GLU A 169 46.32 24.51 39.56
C GLU A 169 44.82 24.16 39.58
N GLY A 170 44.52 22.87 39.78
CA GLY A 170 43.17 22.33 39.83
C GLY A 170 42.73 21.56 38.57
N CYS A 171 41.74 20.67 38.74
CA CYS A 171 41.21 19.83 37.67
C CYS A 171 40.33 20.65 36.71
N PRO A 172 40.66 20.78 35.41
CA PRO A 172 39.87 21.56 34.46
C PRO A 172 38.48 20.97 34.21
N ILE A 173 37.55 21.87 33.87
CA ILE A 173 36.20 21.50 33.41
C ILE A 173 36.20 21.37 31.89
N ILE A 174 35.63 20.28 31.38
CA ILE A 174 35.38 20.05 29.96
C ILE A 174 33.88 20.09 29.72
N PHE A 175 33.49 20.94 28.78
CA PHE A 175 32.12 21.03 28.33
C PHE A 175 31.90 20.13 27.11
N MET A 176 30.88 19.28 27.17
CA MET A 176 30.39 18.49 26.04
C MET A 176 29.15 19.16 25.45
N ILE A 177 29.02 19.10 24.13
CA ILE A 177 27.88 19.63 23.38
C ILE A 177 26.96 18.44 23.05
N SER A 178 25.67 18.59 23.32
CA SER A 178 24.67 17.58 22.98
C SER A 178 24.52 17.45 21.47
N GLU A 179 24.53 16.20 20.97
CA GLU A 179 24.37 15.90 19.55
C GLU A 179 22.87 15.79 19.26
N ILE A 180 22.30 16.82 18.62
CA ILE A 180 20.90 16.84 18.23
C ILE A 180 20.76 16.14 16.87
N GLN A 181 20.41 14.86 16.85
CA GLN A 181 19.96 14.21 15.62
C GLN A 181 18.51 14.58 15.34
N ARG A 182 18.27 15.38 14.29
CA ARG A 182 16.93 15.57 13.74
C ARG A 182 16.61 14.40 12.82
N LEU A 183 15.66 13.57 13.24
CA LEU A 183 15.02 12.61 12.35
C LEU A 183 14.18 13.40 11.33
N ASP A 184 14.32 13.08 10.05
CA ASP A 184 13.40 13.59 9.03
C ASP A 184 12.00 13.06 9.36
N GLU A 185 11.03 13.98 9.49
CA GLU A 185 9.64 13.64 9.75
C GLU A 185 9.08 12.79 8.59
N VAL A 186 8.61 11.58 8.91
CA VAL A 186 7.84 10.76 7.95
C VAL A 186 6.42 11.32 7.90
N VAL A 187 6.23 12.39 7.12
CA VAL A 187 4.88 12.93 6.89
C VAL A 187 4.15 11.98 5.94
N LEU A 188 3.25 11.16 6.50
CA LEU A 188 2.27 10.42 5.71
C LEU A 188 1.40 11.43 4.95
N VAL A 189 1.39 11.33 3.63
CA VAL A 189 0.62 12.22 2.77
C VAL A 189 -0.75 11.60 2.59
N ASN A 190 -1.74 12.13 3.32
CA ASN A 190 -3.12 11.74 3.11
C ASN A 190 -3.52 12.09 1.67
N TYR A 191 -3.98 11.09 0.94
CA TYR A 191 -4.41 11.17 -0.43
C TYR A 191 -5.76 11.91 -0.54
N LEU A 192 -6.77 11.51 0.25
CA LEU A 192 -8.08 12.17 0.31
C LEU A 192 -8.42 12.71 1.71
N THR A 193 -8.35 11.84 2.71
CA THR A 193 -8.66 12.14 4.11
C THR A 193 -7.76 11.28 5.00
N GLN A 194 -7.84 11.48 6.32
CA GLN A 194 -7.11 10.67 7.28
C GLN A 194 -7.42 9.18 7.09
N GLY A 195 -6.38 8.36 7.06
CA GLY A 195 -6.49 6.91 6.82
C GLY A 195 -6.44 6.51 5.34
N ILE A 196 -6.48 7.43 4.37
CA ILE A 196 -6.23 7.11 2.96
C ILE A 196 -4.92 7.76 2.54
N ASN A 197 -3.88 6.98 2.29
CA ASN A 197 -2.52 7.45 2.00
C ASN A 197 -2.05 6.96 0.64
N LYS A 198 -1.14 7.70 -0.01
CA LYS A 198 -0.42 7.22 -1.19
C LYS A 198 1.01 6.84 -0.80
N GLU A 199 1.35 5.59 -1.04
CA GLU A 199 2.67 5.03 -0.77
C GLU A 199 3.69 5.46 -1.84
N VAL A 200 4.98 5.29 -1.55
CA VAL A 200 6.07 5.69 -2.46
C VAL A 200 6.03 4.93 -3.79
N ASP A 201 5.52 3.70 -3.79
CA ASP A 201 5.32 2.89 -4.98
C ASP A 201 4.00 3.22 -5.72
N GLY A 202 3.25 4.24 -5.27
CA GLY A 202 1.99 4.65 -5.88
C GLY A 202 0.78 3.79 -5.51
N THR A 203 0.94 2.80 -4.63
CA THR A 203 -0.19 2.12 -3.98
C THR A 203 -1.01 3.12 -3.18
N VAL A 204 -2.35 3.04 -3.27
CA VAL A 204 -3.23 3.79 -2.38
C VAL A 204 -3.62 2.87 -1.22
N ALA A 205 -3.10 3.17 -0.04
CA ALA A 205 -3.33 2.41 1.18
C ALA A 205 -4.48 3.04 1.99
N VAL A 206 -5.51 2.26 2.28
CA VAL A 206 -6.63 2.64 3.15
C VAL A 206 -6.50 1.91 4.49
N TYR A 207 -6.62 2.65 5.58
CA TYR A 207 -6.54 2.18 6.96
C TYR A 207 -7.88 2.47 7.67
N PRO A 208 -8.85 1.53 7.64
CA PRO A 208 -10.20 1.75 8.16
C PRO A 208 -10.26 2.19 9.63
N GLN A 209 -9.29 1.79 10.45
CA GLN A 209 -9.27 2.12 11.89
C GLN A 209 -8.95 3.60 12.15
N ASN A 210 -8.18 4.20 11.25
CA ASN A 210 -7.73 5.60 11.34
C ASN A 210 -8.60 6.51 10.47
N PHE A 211 -9.71 5.99 9.97
CA PHE A 211 -10.48 6.58 8.90
C PHE A 211 -11.28 7.80 9.35
N GLY A 212 -11.17 8.89 8.59
CA GLY A 212 -12.10 10.02 8.69
C GLY A 212 -13.50 9.65 8.18
N ILE A 213 -14.49 10.50 8.40
CA ILE A 213 -15.83 10.33 7.81
C ILE A 213 -15.76 10.49 6.28
N LEU A 214 -16.52 9.70 5.52
CA LEU A 214 -16.81 9.95 4.10
C LEU A 214 -18.30 10.29 3.89
N PRO A 215 -18.63 11.05 2.84
CA PRO A 215 -20.03 11.30 2.48
C PRO A 215 -20.78 10.02 2.12
N GLY A 216 -22.03 9.91 2.56
CA GLY A 216 -22.92 8.78 2.25
C GLY A 216 -22.74 7.54 3.12
N LEU A 217 -21.66 7.45 3.90
CA LEU A 217 -21.40 6.35 4.82
C LEU A 217 -21.90 6.66 6.23
N SER A 218 -22.79 5.82 6.77
CA SER A 218 -23.13 5.77 8.20
C SER A 218 -22.16 4.84 8.95
N ASP A 219 -21.79 3.73 8.32
CA ASP A 219 -20.74 2.82 8.74
C ASP A 219 -19.64 2.79 7.67
N PRO A 220 -18.37 2.57 8.03
CA PRO A 220 -17.32 2.35 7.06
C PRO A 220 -17.63 1.11 6.20
N ASP A 221 -17.52 1.23 4.89
CA ASP A 221 -17.63 0.12 3.93
C ASP A 221 -16.37 0.10 3.06
N ILE A 222 -15.74 -1.07 2.94
CA ILE A 222 -14.42 -1.23 2.31
C ILE A 222 -14.48 -0.90 0.82
N LEU A 223 -15.39 -1.53 0.08
CA LEU A 223 -15.47 -1.37 -1.37
C LEU A 223 -16.04 0.00 -1.74
N GLN A 224 -17.01 0.50 -0.98
CA GLN A 224 -17.54 1.85 -1.18
C GLN A 224 -16.48 2.93 -0.95
N THR A 225 -15.60 2.75 0.04
CA THR A 225 -14.47 3.65 0.28
C THR A 225 -13.50 3.70 -0.89
N ILE A 226 -13.23 2.55 -1.52
CA ILE A 226 -12.32 2.46 -2.68
C ILE A 226 -12.91 3.18 -3.90
N GLN A 227 -14.23 3.23 -4.06
CA GLN A 227 -14.90 4.00 -5.12
C GLN A 227 -14.74 5.52 -4.99
N ALA A 228 -14.29 6.04 -3.84
CA ALA A 228 -13.95 7.46 -3.71
C ALA A 228 -12.63 7.82 -4.42
N LEU A 229 -11.84 6.82 -4.83
CA LEU A 229 -10.55 7.03 -5.48
C LEU A 229 -10.75 7.42 -6.96
N PRO A 230 -9.93 8.37 -7.49
CA PRO A 230 -10.00 8.74 -8.90
C PRO A 230 -9.74 7.53 -9.82
N GLY A 231 -10.54 7.38 -10.88
CA GLY A 231 -10.44 6.29 -11.84
C GLY A 231 -10.97 4.93 -11.36
N VAL A 232 -11.64 4.91 -10.20
CA VAL A 232 -12.42 3.77 -9.70
C VAL A 232 -13.89 4.13 -9.81
N GLU A 233 -14.63 3.41 -10.65
CA GLU A 233 -16.05 3.64 -10.90
C GLU A 233 -16.87 2.39 -10.54
N SER A 234 -18.19 2.57 -10.48
CA SER A 234 -19.18 1.49 -10.54
C SER A 234 -20.28 1.96 -11.49
N ILE A 235 -20.29 1.43 -12.71
CA ILE A 235 -21.13 1.97 -13.80
C ILE A 235 -22.63 1.78 -13.56
N ASP A 236 -22.99 0.79 -12.76
CA ASP A 236 -24.35 0.45 -12.34
C ASP A 236 -24.64 0.86 -10.89
N GLU A 237 -23.73 1.56 -10.19
CA GLU A 237 -23.84 1.90 -8.77
C GLU A 237 -23.94 0.67 -7.83
N THR A 238 -23.55 -0.51 -8.30
CA THR A 238 -23.36 -1.71 -7.47
C THR A 238 -21.99 -1.66 -6.79
N ILE A 239 -21.95 -1.67 -5.45
CA ILE A 239 -20.72 -1.45 -4.68
C ILE A 239 -19.63 -2.49 -4.97
N SER A 240 -20.01 -3.76 -5.10
CA SER A 240 -19.09 -4.85 -5.44
C SER A 240 -18.64 -4.78 -6.91
N ASN A 241 -19.45 -4.24 -7.83
CA ASN A 241 -19.11 -4.13 -9.26
C ASN A 241 -18.17 -2.95 -9.54
N ILE A 242 -16.90 -3.15 -9.24
CA ILE A 242 -15.85 -2.13 -9.40
C ILE A 242 -15.27 -2.15 -10.82
N ASN A 243 -15.27 -0.98 -11.47
CA ASN A 243 -14.63 -0.75 -12.75
C ASN A 243 -13.41 0.17 -12.59
N ILE A 244 -12.21 -0.37 -12.79
CA ILE A 244 -10.97 0.43 -12.73
C ILE A 244 -10.44 0.62 -14.15
N ARG A 245 -10.31 1.88 -14.58
CA ARG A 245 -9.84 2.23 -15.94
C ARG A 245 -10.52 1.39 -17.03
N GLY A 246 -11.84 1.27 -16.96
CA GLY A 246 -12.64 0.56 -17.96
C GLY A 246 -12.60 -0.97 -17.93
N GLY A 247 -11.90 -1.58 -16.96
CA GLY A 247 -12.01 -3.03 -16.75
C GLY A 247 -13.30 -3.40 -16.03
N THR A 248 -13.82 -4.59 -16.33
CA THR A 248 -14.97 -5.21 -15.63
C THR A 248 -14.57 -5.70 -14.24
N HIS A 249 -15.54 -6.05 -13.40
CA HIS A 249 -15.29 -6.46 -12.01
C HIS A 249 -14.33 -7.64 -11.89
N ASP A 250 -14.56 -8.69 -12.68
CA ASP A 250 -13.75 -9.91 -12.76
C ASP A 250 -12.30 -9.65 -13.15
N GLN A 251 -11.99 -8.51 -13.75
CA GLN A 251 -10.63 -8.10 -14.12
C GLN A 251 -9.87 -7.40 -12.99
N ASN A 252 -10.46 -7.24 -11.80
CA ASN A 252 -9.78 -6.77 -10.60
C ASN A 252 -9.50 -7.96 -9.68
N LEU A 253 -8.24 -8.12 -9.26
CA LEU A 253 -7.89 -9.11 -8.26
C LEU A 253 -8.29 -8.59 -6.88
N ILE A 254 -9.25 -9.23 -6.21
CA ILE A 254 -9.63 -8.90 -4.83
C ILE A 254 -9.14 -10.04 -3.92
N LEU A 255 -8.30 -9.69 -2.95
CA LEU A 255 -7.73 -10.60 -1.97
C LEU A 255 -8.21 -10.26 -0.56
N TRP A 256 -8.53 -11.29 0.23
CA TRP A 256 -8.73 -11.19 1.68
C TRP A 256 -7.71 -12.08 2.40
N ASP A 257 -6.82 -11.47 3.18
CA ASP A 257 -5.66 -12.12 3.81
C ASP A 257 -4.84 -12.99 2.82
N GLY A 258 -4.74 -12.51 1.57
CA GLY A 258 -4.03 -13.18 0.48
C GLY A 258 -4.84 -14.23 -0.30
N ILE A 259 -6.07 -14.54 0.12
CA ILE A 259 -6.98 -15.50 -0.54
C ILE A 259 -7.80 -14.75 -1.60
N LYS A 260 -7.88 -15.29 -2.83
CA LYS A 260 -8.71 -14.72 -3.90
C LYS A 260 -10.20 -14.84 -3.57
N MET A 261 -10.92 -13.74 -3.72
CA MET A 261 -12.36 -13.67 -3.44
C MET A 261 -13.14 -13.55 -4.75
N TYR A 262 -13.99 -14.54 -5.01
CA TYR A 262 -14.87 -14.60 -6.20
C TYR A 262 -16.23 -13.94 -5.98
N HIS A 263 -16.58 -13.70 -4.71
CA HIS A 263 -17.75 -12.95 -4.28
C HIS A 263 -17.34 -11.99 -3.16
N THR A 264 -17.80 -10.75 -3.25
CA THR A 264 -17.26 -9.67 -2.41
C THR A 264 -18.33 -8.77 -1.79
N GLY A 265 -19.61 -9.09 -1.96
CA GLY A 265 -20.69 -8.24 -1.46
C GLY A 265 -21.93 -8.96 -0.91
N HIS A 266 -22.71 -8.23 -0.14
CA HIS A 266 -24.06 -8.60 0.25
C HIS A 266 -25.09 -7.75 -0.46
N PHE A 267 -26.35 -8.14 -0.31
CA PHE A 267 -27.46 -7.43 -0.94
C PHE A 267 -27.23 -7.30 -2.45
N PHE A 268 -26.84 -8.43 -3.05
CA PHE A 268 -26.47 -8.55 -4.47
C PHE A 268 -25.48 -7.47 -4.94
N GLY A 269 -24.56 -7.09 -4.04
CA GLY A 269 -23.46 -6.20 -4.33
C GLY A 269 -23.59 -4.77 -3.83
N LEU A 270 -24.70 -4.38 -3.18
CA LEU A 270 -24.86 -3.03 -2.62
C LEU A 270 -24.12 -2.80 -1.29
N ILE A 271 -23.49 -3.83 -0.71
CA ILE A 271 -22.75 -3.75 0.56
C ILE A 271 -21.49 -4.62 0.44
N SER A 272 -20.34 -4.17 0.96
CA SER A 272 -19.12 -5.00 1.02
C SER A 272 -19.28 -6.16 2.02
N ALA A 273 -18.77 -7.34 1.67
CA ALA A 273 -18.74 -8.51 2.54
C ALA A 273 -17.67 -8.44 3.65
N PHE A 274 -16.69 -7.55 3.54
CA PHE A 274 -15.54 -7.50 4.44
C PHE A 274 -15.77 -6.62 5.66
N ASN A 275 -15.41 -7.10 6.85
CA ASN A 275 -15.55 -6.35 8.09
C ASN A 275 -14.48 -5.24 8.22
N PRO A 276 -14.86 -3.95 8.24
CA PRO A 276 -13.92 -2.83 8.31
C PRO A 276 -13.21 -2.72 9.66
N TYR A 277 -13.78 -3.26 10.74
CA TYR A 277 -13.27 -3.09 12.11
C TYR A 277 -12.18 -4.09 12.49
N LEU A 278 -12.10 -5.23 11.80
CA LEU A 278 -10.96 -6.17 11.88
C LEU A 278 -9.93 -5.95 10.76
N THR A 279 -10.29 -5.18 9.73
CA THR A 279 -9.39 -4.83 8.64
C THR A 279 -8.36 -3.79 9.12
N GLU A 280 -7.09 -4.10 8.89
CA GLU A 280 -5.95 -3.24 9.21
C GLU A 280 -5.62 -2.32 8.04
N LYS A 281 -5.50 -2.90 6.84
CA LYS A 281 -5.01 -2.21 5.65
C LYS A 281 -5.61 -2.77 4.37
N ILE A 282 -5.99 -1.88 3.45
CA ILE A 282 -6.41 -2.22 2.09
C ILE A 282 -5.46 -1.52 1.11
N ASP A 283 -4.78 -2.27 0.27
CA ASP A 283 -3.94 -1.72 -0.81
C ASP A 283 -4.69 -1.76 -2.14
N VAL A 284 -4.90 -0.59 -2.75
CA VAL A 284 -5.44 -0.45 -4.10
C VAL A 284 -4.33 -0.09 -5.07
N ILE A 285 -4.02 -1.03 -5.97
CA ILE A 285 -2.91 -0.93 -6.93
C ILE A 285 -3.49 -0.92 -8.34
N LYS A 286 -3.43 0.24 -8.99
CA LYS A 286 -3.95 0.43 -10.35
C LYS A 286 -2.94 0.14 -11.46
N ASN A 287 -1.63 0.14 -11.17
CA ASN A 287 -0.54 -0.14 -12.11
C ASN A 287 0.77 -0.41 -11.35
N GLY A 288 1.80 -0.93 -12.03
CA GLY A 288 3.12 -1.19 -11.46
C GLY A 288 3.10 -2.16 -10.27
N THR A 289 2.15 -3.09 -10.25
CA THR A 289 1.90 -4.07 -9.19
C THR A 289 3.15 -4.94 -8.95
N SER A 290 3.38 -5.37 -7.70
CA SER A 290 4.49 -6.29 -7.39
C SER A 290 4.33 -7.62 -8.14
N ALA A 291 5.41 -8.19 -8.67
CA ALA A 291 5.39 -9.48 -9.39
C ALA A 291 4.85 -10.67 -8.56
N ARG A 292 4.72 -10.50 -7.24
CA ARG A 292 4.13 -11.48 -6.33
C ARG A 292 2.64 -11.76 -6.57
N PHE A 293 1.92 -10.83 -7.20
CA PHE A 293 0.49 -10.93 -7.47
C PHE A 293 0.22 -11.52 -8.86
N ASN A 294 -0.86 -12.28 -9.00
CA ASN A 294 -1.34 -12.90 -10.24
C ASN A 294 -2.74 -12.37 -10.60
N ASP A 295 -3.26 -12.70 -11.79
CA ASP A 295 -4.58 -12.29 -12.27
C ASP A 295 -4.78 -10.75 -12.18
N GLY A 296 -6.03 -10.29 -12.26
CA GLY A 296 -6.36 -8.88 -12.06
C GLY A 296 -5.74 -8.01 -13.13
N VAL A 297 -6.05 -8.32 -14.40
CA VAL A 297 -5.51 -7.62 -15.58
C VAL A 297 -5.79 -6.11 -15.56
N SER A 298 -6.74 -5.65 -14.75
CA SER A 298 -7.07 -4.25 -14.53
C SER A 298 -6.45 -3.66 -13.26
N SER A 299 -6.55 -4.34 -12.11
CA SER A 299 -6.07 -3.83 -10.83
C SER A 299 -5.91 -4.92 -9.75
N THR A 300 -5.37 -4.54 -8.59
CA THR A 300 -5.30 -5.39 -7.39
C THR A 300 -5.81 -4.63 -6.16
N ILE A 301 -6.69 -5.26 -5.39
CA ILE A 301 -7.24 -4.82 -4.11
C ILE A 301 -6.86 -5.88 -3.06
N ASP A 302 -5.88 -5.57 -2.21
CA ASP A 302 -5.34 -6.48 -1.19
C ASP A 302 -5.81 -6.08 0.21
N ILE A 303 -6.81 -6.79 0.75
CA ILE A 303 -7.45 -6.53 2.04
C ILE A 303 -6.76 -7.40 3.11
N ARG A 304 -6.17 -6.76 4.12
CA ARG A 304 -5.49 -7.45 5.22
C ARG A 304 -6.14 -7.12 6.56
N THR A 305 -6.44 -8.16 7.31
CA THR A 305 -6.89 -8.08 8.70
C THR A 305 -5.69 -7.90 9.64
N LYS A 306 -5.96 -7.45 10.87
CA LYS A 306 -4.92 -7.29 11.90
C LYS A 306 -4.05 -8.52 12.02
N ASN A 307 -2.74 -8.33 12.13
CA ASN A 307 -1.79 -9.45 12.12
C ASN A 307 -0.94 -9.63 13.39
N GLU A 308 -1.24 -8.90 14.46
CA GLU A 308 -0.49 -8.94 15.73
C GLU A 308 -1.25 -9.71 16.82
N VAL A 309 -0.51 -10.47 17.65
CA VAL A 309 -1.09 -11.14 18.83
C VAL A 309 -1.42 -10.10 19.90
N THR A 310 -2.71 -9.97 20.23
CA THR A 310 -3.17 -9.03 21.27
C THR A 310 -2.97 -9.58 22.68
N SER A 311 -2.67 -8.70 23.64
CA SER A 311 -2.63 -9.01 25.07
C SER A 311 -3.91 -8.64 25.82
N SER A 312 -4.80 -7.86 25.20
CA SER A 312 -6.05 -7.41 25.81
C SER A 312 -7.25 -7.77 24.94
N PHE A 313 -8.37 -8.05 25.61
CA PHE A 313 -9.64 -8.22 24.94
C PHE A 313 -10.10 -6.87 24.39
N SER A 314 -10.63 -6.88 23.16
CA SER A 314 -11.32 -5.73 22.58
C SER A 314 -12.45 -6.22 21.69
N GLY A 315 -13.43 -5.36 21.45
CA GLY A 315 -14.53 -5.70 20.55
C GLY A 315 -15.48 -4.55 20.31
N GLY A 316 -16.53 -4.86 19.60
CA GLY A 316 -17.62 -3.94 19.39
C GLY A 316 -18.82 -4.63 18.78
N ALA A 317 -19.98 -4.02 18.95
CA ALA A 317 -21.23 -4.45 18.36
C ALA A 317 -22.01 -3.23 17.91
N GLY A 318 -22.73 -3.35 16.80
CA GLY A 318 -23.54 -2.28 16.26
C GLY A 318 -24.73 -2.79 15.49
N PHE A 319 -25.64 -1.87 15.22
CA PHE A 319 -26.75 -2.09 14.32
C PHE A 319 -26.94 -0.85 13.46
N ASN A 320 -27.41 -1.06 12.24
CA ASN A 320 -27.91 -0.02 11.35
C ASN A 320 -29.27 -0.41 10.78
N LEU A 321 -29.80 0.38 9.84
CA LEU A 321 -31.12 0.10 9.27
C LEU A 321 -31.15 -1.11 8.32
N ILE A 322 -30.03 -1.79 8.07
CA ILE A 322 -29.96 -2.96 7.18
C ILE A 322 -29.53 -4.22 7.95
N SER A 323 -28.63 -4.09 8.92
CA SER A 323 -27.92 -5.21 9.54
C SER A 323 -27.48 -4.93 10.96
N ALA A 324 -27.15 -6.00 11.67
CA ALA A 324 -26.44 -5.97 12.94
C ALA A 324 -25.14 -6.77 12.83
N ASP A 325 -24.10 -6.31 13.51
CA ASP A 325 -22.79 -6.96 13.49
C ASP A 325 -22.08 -6.88 14.84
N PHE A 326 -21.11 -7.78 15.02
CA PHE A 326 -20.14 -7.70 16.09
C PHE A 326 -18.76 -8.13 15.61
N TYR A 327 -17.73 -7.70 16.34
CA TYR A 327 -16.38 -8.17 16.19
C TYR A 327 -15.66 -8.23 17.54
N THR A 328 -14.64 -9.07 17.64
CA THR A 328 -13.82 -9.18 18.85
C THR A 328 -12.40 -9.65 18.52
N GLN A 329 -11.45 -9.21 19.35
CA GLN A 329 -10.09 -9.74 19.44
C GLN A 329 -9.90 -10.30 20.85
N ILE A 330 -9.52 -11.57 20.94
CA ILE A 330 -9.50 -12.36 22.17
C ILE A 330 -8.05 -12.81 22.43
N PRO A 331 -7.40 -12.35 23.52
CA PRO A 331 -6.15 -12.94 23.97
C PRO A 331 -6.43 -14.32 24.56
N ILE A 332 -6.01 -15.39 23.89
CA ILE A 332 -6.20 -16.78 24.36
C ILE A 332 -5.09 -17.15 25.35
N ALA A 333 -3.85 -16.79 25.01
CA ALA A 333 -2.64 -16.96 25.82
C ALA A 333 -1.59 -15.95 25.35
N GLU A 334 -0.43 -15.86 26.03
CA GLU A 334 0.63 -14.89 25.69
C GLU A 334 1.07 -14.90 24.21
N LYS A 335 1.01 -16.08 23.58
CA LYS A 335 1.41 -16.30 22.18
C LYS A 335 0.23 -16.56 21.24
N TRP A 336 -1.00 -16.58 21.76
CA TRP A 336 -2.19 -16.96 21.01
C TRP A 336 -3.27 -15.89 21.11
N SER A 337 -3.81 -15.47 19.98
CA SER A 337 -5.03 -14.67 19.96
C SER A 337 -5.98 -15.12 18.86
N ALA A 338 -7.26 -14.84 19.03
CA ALA A 338 -8.26 -15.05 18.01
C ALA A 338 -9.00 -13.76 17.68
N GLN A 339 -9.45 -13.65 16.45
CA GLN A 339 -10.34 -12.60 15.99
C GLN A 339 -11.61 -13.26 15.47
N LEU A 340 -12.77 -12.71 15.81
CA LEU A 340 -14.07 -13.19 15.35
C LEU A 340 -14.90 -12.00 14.90
N SER A 341 -15.61 -12.13 13.79
CA SER A 341 -16.69 -11.20 13.41
C SER A 341 -17.87 -11.94 12.84
N ALA A 342 -19.05 -11.36 13.03
CA ALA A 342 -20.27 -11.79 12.36
C ALA A 342 -21.15 -10.59 12.02
N ARG A 343 -21.87 -10.68 10.91
CA ARG A 343 -22.92 -9.73 10.54
C ARG A 343 -24.10 -10.49 9.96
N ARG A 344 -25.32 -10.01 10.22
CA ARG A 344 -26.57 -10.55 9.68
C ARG A 344 -27.52 -9.40 9.33
N SER A 345 -28.28 -9.54 8.27
CA SER A 345 -29.40 -8.65 7.98
C SER A 345 -30.50 -8.73 9.06
N VAL A 346 -31.25 -7.65 9.24
CA VAL A 346 -32.38 -7.57 10.20
C VAL A 346 -33.75 -7.58 9.52
N THR A 347 -33.74 -7.98 8.24
CA THR A 347 -34.81 -7.83 7.25
C THR A 347 -36.01 -8.73 7.52
N ASP A 348 -35.81 -9.79 8.29
CA ASP A 348 -36.82 -10.76 8.71
C ASP A 348 -37.74 -10.25 9.84
N PHE A 349 -37.37 -9.19 10.56
CA PHE A 349 -38.20 -8.64 11.64
C PHE A 349 -38.36 -7.12 11.64
N LEU A 350 -37.55 -6.39 10.87
CA LEU A 350 -37.61 -4.93 10.76
C LEU A 350 -37.49 -4.48 9.31
N ASN A 351 -38.61 -4.02 8.73
CA ASN A 351 -38.57 -3.30 7.47
C ASN A 351 -38.19 -1.83 7.72
N THR A 352 -37.15 -1.34 7.03
CA THR A 352 -36.64 0.02 7.14
C THR A 352 -36.70 0.75 5.79
N PRO A 353 -36.73 2.10 5.77
CA PRO A 353 -36.68 2.86 4.53
C PRO A 353 -35.44 2.55 3.69
N THR A 354 -34.30 2.31 4.35
CA THR A 354 -33.04 1.93 3.68
C THR A 354 -33.15 0.58 3.00
N PHE A 355 -33.75 -0.40 3.69
CA PHE A 355 -33.97 -1.73 3.13
C PHE A 355 -34.85 -1.67 1.89
N ASN A 356 -35.98 -0.96 1.94
CA ASN A 356 -36.88 -0.83 0.79
C ASN A 356 -36.18 -0.21 -0.42
N GLN A 357 -35.40 0.87 -0.22
CA GLN A 357 -34.64 1.48 -1.32
C GLN A 357 -33.61 0.52 -1.93
N TYR A 358 -32.91 -0.25 -1.10
CA TYR A 358 -31.96 -1.26 -1.57
C TYR A 358 -32.68 -2.40 -2.29
N PHE A 359 -33.82 -2.85 -1.77
CA PHE A 359 -34.65 -3.90 -2.36
C PHE A 359 -35.16 -3.47 -3.74
N GLU A 360 -35.87 -2.33 -3.82
CA GLU A 360 -36.34 -1.76 -5.08
C GLU A 360 -35.20 -1.60 -6.09
N ARG A 361 -34.02 -1.15 -5.65
CA ARG A 361 -32.84 -1.02 -6.50
C ARG A 361 -32.34 -2.37 -7.03
N SER A 362 -32.20 -3.37 -6.17
CA SER A 362 -31.60 -4.68 -6.53
C SER A 362 -32.51 -5.56 -7.36
N PHE A 363 -33.83 -5.43 -7.21
CA PHE A 363 -34.79 -6.31 -7.87
C PHE A 363 -35.57 -5.66 -9.01
N GLN A 364 -35.34 -4.38 -9.33
CA GLN A 364 -35.93 -3.74 -10.50
C GLN A 364 -35.62 -4.51 -11.78
N ASP A 365 -36.56 -4.49 -12.73
CA ASP A 365 -36.41 -5.13 -14.05
C ASP A 365 -36.12 -6.65 -13.96
N THR A 366 -36.49 -7.29 -12.84
CA THR A 366 -36.43 -8.75 -12.65
C THR A 366 -37.85 -9.33 -12.62
N GLU A 367 -37.99 -10.63 -12.79
CA GLU A 367 -39.28 -11.33 -12.69
C GLU A 367 -40.01 -11.05 -11.35
N ILE A 368 -39.27 -10.66 -10.30
CA ILE A 368 -39.80 -10.30 -8.98
C ILE A 368 -40.58 -8.98 -9.02
N THR A 369 -40.11 -7.98 -9.79
CA THR A 369 -40.72 -6.63 -9.84
C THR A 369 -41.43 -6.29 -11.15
N GLU A 370 -41.27 -7.09 -12.22
CA GLU A 370 -41.94 -6.89 -13.52
C GLU A 370 -43.46 -7.14 -13.51
N GLN A 371 -44.09 -7.16 -12.34
CA GLN A 371 -45.52 -7.00 -12.17
C GLN A 371 -45.96 -5.57 -12.52
N GLY A 372 -45.98 -5.23 -13.82
CA GLY A 372 -46.37 -3.87 -14.21
C GLY A 372 -46.65 -3.59 -15.68
N VAL A 373 -46.35 -4.49 -16.62
CA VAL A 373 -46.64 -4.24 -18.04
C VAL A 373 -47.44 -5.39 -18.64
N ASN A 374 -48.75 -5.22 -18.52
CA ASN A 374 -49.85 -5.96 -19.17
C ASN A 374 -50.26 -7.33 -18.61
N VAL A 375 -51.56 -7.39 -18.27
CA VAL A 375 -52.46 -8.55 -18.05
C VAL A 375 -52.57 -9.08 -16.60
N ASP A 376 -53.70 -8.73 -15.96
CA ASP A 376 -54.46 -9.52 -14.96
C ASP A 376 -53.69 -10.35 -13.90
N ARG A 377 -52.61 -9.84 -13.31
CA ARG A 377 -51.96 -10.48 -12.14
C ARG A 377 -52.51 -9.91 -10.82
N GLU A 378 -53.38 -10.66 -10.15
CA GLU A 378 -53.47 -10.64 -8.68
C GLU A 378 -52.52 -11.72 -8.12
N VAL A 379 -51.22 -11.58 -8.38
CA VAL A 379 -50.18 -12.43 -7.77
C VAL A 379 -49.54 -11.62 -6.66
N THR A 380 -49.98 -11.82 -5.41
CA THR A 380 -49.22 -11.33 -4.25
C THR A 380 -47.92 -12.15 -4.15
N GLY A 381 -46.79 -11.51 -3.87
CA GLY A 381 -45.54 -12.19 -3.57
C GLY A 381 -45.19 -12.03 -2.08
N ASN A 382 -44.53 -13.01 -1.49
CA ASN A 382 -43.87 -12.82 -0.19
C ASN A 382 -42.37 -13.04 -0.40
N GLU A 383 -41.59 -11.96 -0.26
CA GLU A 383 -40.15 -12.01 -0.48
C GLU A 383 -39.41 -12.11 0.85
N ASN A 384 -38.55 -13.11 0.98
CA ASN A 384 -37.66 -13.24 2.12
C ASN A 384 -36.22 -13.21 1.65
N PHE A 385 -35.55 -12.08 1.92
CA PHE A 385 -34.14 -11.90 1.65
C PHE A 385 -33.37 -11.74 2.95
N PHE A 386 -32.28 -12.49 3.10
CA PHE A 386 -31.32 -12.25 4.17
C PHE A 386 -29.89 -12.54 3.74
N PHE A 387 -28.96 -11.92 4.43
CA PHE A 387 -27.54 -12.16 4.24
C PHE A 387 -26.82 -12.29 5.58
N HIS A 388 -25.70 -13.00 5.56
CA HIS A 388 -24.81 -13.07 6.70
C HIS A 388 -23.36 -13.33 6.29
N ASP A 389 -22.45 -12.88 7.13
CA ASP A 389 -21.04 -13.22 7.05
C ASP A 389 -20.47 -13.56 8.42
N TYR A 390 -19.46 -14.41 8.39
CA TYR A 390 -18.64 -14.78 9.55
C TYR A 390 -17.18 -14.77 9.14
N ALA A 391 -16.31 -14.21 9.98
CA ALA A 391 -14.87 -14.34 9.81
C ALA A 391 -14.22 -14.75 11.12
N ALA A 392 -13.20 -15.59 11.02
CA ALA A 392 -12.38 -16.02 12.14
C ALA A 392 -10.91 -16.00 11.75
N LYS A 393 -10.04 -15.53 12.65
CA LYS A 393 -8.60 -15.58 12.47
C LYS A 393 -7.92 -16.03 13.75
N LEU A 394 -7.03 -17.01 13.65
CA LEU A 394 -6.19 -17.49 14.75
C LEU A 394 -4.75 -17.01 14.50
N LEU A 395 -4.17 -16.35 15.50
CA LEU A 395 -2.81 -15.83 15.46
C LEU A 395 -1.98 -16.56 16.51
N PHE A 396 -0.88 -17.16 16.08
CA PHE A 396 0.04 -17.89 16.94
C PHE A 396 1.49 -17.48 16.66
N ASP A 397 2.14 -16.90 17.66
CA ASP A 397 3.57 -16.56 17.60
C ASP A 397 4.36 -17.67 18.30
N ALA A 398 4.78 -18.68 17.54
CA ALA A 398 5.51 -19.84 18.08
C ALA A 398 6.83 -19.40 18.75
N SER A 399 7.52 -18.45 18.13
CA SER A 399 8.72 -17.80 18.62
C SER A 399 8.78 -16.35 18.12
N ASP A 400 9.74 -15.55 18.59
CA ASP A 400 9.99 -14.19 18.08
C ASP A 400 10.35 -14.14 16.57
N LYS A 401 10.58 -15.32 15.97
CA LYS A 401 10.94 -15.49 14.56
C LYS A 401 9.88 -16.20 13.73
N ASP A 402 8.88 -16.83 14.36
CA ASP A 402 7.92 -17.71 13.69
C ASP A 402 6.50 -17.26 14.00
N GLU A 403 5.83 -16.73 12.97
CA GLU A 403 4.45 -16.23 13.05
C GLU A 403 3.54 -17.14 12.21
N LEU A 404 2.54 -17.75 12.81
CA LEU A 404 1.53 -18.57 12.14
C LEU A 404 0.17 -17.88 12.21
N ARG A 405 -0.54 -17.85 11.08
CA ARG A 405 -1.87 -17.23 10.95
C ARG A 405 -2.79 -18.20 10.23
N LEU A 406 -4.01 -18.37 10.74
CA LEU A 406 -5.06 -19.14 10.07
C LEU A 406 -6.30 -18.27 9.96
N SER A 407 -6.75 -17.99 8.75
CA SER A 407 -7.87 -17.09 8.43
C SER A 407 -8.99 -17.87 7.77
N PHE A 408 -10.23 -17.63 8.19
CA PHE A 408 -11.45 -18.22 7.64
C PHE A 408 -12.50 -17.12 7.43
N ILE A 409 -13.21 -17.14 6.30
CA ILE A 409 -14.36 -16.28 6.05
C ILE A 409 -15.46 -17.07 5.31
N ASN A 410 -16.70 -16.78 5.67
CA ASN A 410 -17.89 -17.23 4.96
C ASN A 410 -18.81 -16.05 4.70
N VAL A 411 -19.23 -15.89 3.45
CA VAL A 411 -20.11 -14.83 2.97
C VAL A 411 -21.29 -15.50 2.29
N ARG A 412 -22.52 -15.23 2.71
CA ARG A 412 -23.73 -15.85 2.13
C ARG A 412 -24.85 -14.83 1.92
N ASN A 413 -25.53 -14.94 0.78
CA ASN A 413 -26.78 -14.28 0.45
C ASN A 413 -27.82 -15.37 0.15
N GLU A 414 -29.04 -15.18 0.64
CA GLU A 414 -30.15 -16.09 0.39
C GLU A 414 -31.41 -15.27 0.07
N LEU A 415 -32.09 -15.65 -1.00
CA LEU A 415 -33.36 -15.10 -1.41
C LEU A 415 -34.34 -16.24 -1.66
N SER A 416 -35.54 -16.07 -1.13
CA SER A 416 -36.70 -16.89 -1.45
C SER A 416 -37.83 -15.97 -1.89
N TYR A 417 -38.44 -16.31 -3.02
CA TYR A 417 -39.57 -15.60 -3.61
C TYR A 417 -40.73 -16.59 -3.78
N GLU A 418 -41.85 -16.32 -3.11
CA GLU A 418 -43.07 -17.12 -3.24
C GLU A 418 -44.05 -16.43 -4.19
N GLU A 419 -44.50 -17.15 -5.22
CA GLU A 419 -45.59 -16.73 -6.10
C GLU A 419 -46.84 -17.57 -5.81
N PHE A 420 -48.00 -16.90 -5.68
CA PHE A 420 -49.30 -17.54 -5.53
C PHE A 420 -50.07 -17.55 -6.87
N GLY A 421 -50.49 -18.73 -7.31
CA GLY A 421 -51.43 -18.89 -8.42
C GLY A 421 -52.86 -18.48 -8.06
N LEU A 422 -53.77 -18.54 -9.04
CA LEU A 422 -55.19 -18.18 -8.87
C LEU A 422 -55.98 -19.17 -7.98
N GLU A 423 -55.42 -20.36 -7.70
CA GLU A 423 -55.92 -21.33 -6.72
C GLU A 423 -54.93 -21.43 -5.54
N GLU A 424 -55.41 -21.48 -4.29
CA GLU A 424 -54.57 -21.54 -3.07
C GLU A 424 -53.57 -22.71 -3.05
N GLU A 425 -53.76 -23.75 -3.88
CA GLU A 425 -52.85 -24.91 -3.99
C GLU A 425 -51.65 -24.69 -4.95
N ASP A 426 -51.63 -23.61 -5.73
CA ASP A 426 -50.56 -23.30 -6.70
C ASP A 426 -49.53 -22.30 -6.12
N THR A 427 -48.92 -22.64 -4.99
CA THR A 427 -47.76 -21.87 -4.49
C THR A 427 -46.46 -22.42 -5.10
N ARG A 428 -45.67 -21.55 -5.74
CA ARG A 428 -44.32 -21.88 -6.22
C ARG A 428 -43.28 -21.02 -5.53
N THR A 429 -42.11 -21.59 -5.29
CA THR A 429 -41.01 -20.90 -4.62
C THR A 429 -39.77 -20.93 -5.50
N SER A 430 -39.32 -19.75 -5.91
CA SER A 430 -38.03 -19.55 -6.56
C SER A 430 -36.99 -19.17 -5.51
N THR A 431 -35.77 -19.70 -5.65
CA THR A 431 -34.69 -19.49 -4.68
C THR A 431 -33.40 -19.09 -5.37
N LEU A 432 -32.61 -18.25 -4.69
CA LEU A 432 -31.26 -17.89 -5.11
C LEU A 432 -30.34 -17.89 -3.88
N GLU A 433 -29.34 -18.75 -3.90
CA GLU A 433 -28.31 -18.81 -2.88
C GLU A 433 -26.95 -18.49 -3.50
N GLN A 434 -26.21 -17.60 -2.86
CA GLN A 434 -24.84 -17.27 -3.26
C GLN A 434 -23.92 -17.33 -2.05
N GLN A 435 -22.84 -18.10 -2.15
CA GLN A 435 -21.92 -18.32 -1.04
C GLN A 435 -20.45 -18.26 -1.50
N ASN A 436 -19.60 -17.68 -0.66
CA ASN A 436 -18.16 -17.85 -0.75
C ASN A 436 -17.58 -18.29 0.60
N ILE A 437 -16.78 -19.36 0.59
CA ILE A 437 -16.02 -19.86 1.73
C ILE A 437 -14.55 -19.74 1.38
N ALA A 438 -13.75 -19.17 2.28
CA ALA A 438 -12.30 -19.10 2.11
C ALA A 438 -11.59 -19.49 3.43
N LEU A 439 -10.54 -20.29 3.29
CA LEU A 439 -9.66 -20.75 4.37
C LEU A 439 -8.21 -20.60 3.93
N GLY A 440 -7.38 -19.94 4.72
CA GLY A 440 -5.97 -19.72 4.38
C GLY A 440 -5.06 -19.81 5.60
N GLY A 441 -3.87 -20.36 5.39
CA GLY A 441 -2.83 -20.50 6.40
C GLY A 441 -1.54 -19.81 5.96
N HIS A 442 -0.98 -18.98 6.81
CA HIS A 442 0.28 -18.28 6.60
C HIS A 442 1.31 -18.67 7.65
N TRP A 443 2.56 -18.88 7.24
CA TRP A 443 3.70 -19.04 8.12
C TRP A 443 4.84 -18.14 7.66
N ASP A 444 5.16 -17.15 8.47
CA ASP A 444 6.32 -16.26 8.29
C ASP A 444 7.45 -16.69 9.21
N ARG A 445 8.66 -16.78 8.65
CA ARG A 445 9.89 -17.06 9.40
C ARG A 445 10.97 -16.02 9.12
N LYS A 446 11.37 -15.30 10.17
CA LYS A 446 12.50 -14.37 10.18
C LYS A 446 13.77 -15.13 10.56
N TRP A 447 14.57 -15.53 9.57
CA TRP A 447 15.82 -16.27 9.82
C TRP A 447 16.89 -15.39 10.47
N ASN A 448 16.98 -14.15 9.99
CA ASN A 448 17.81 -13.07 10.52
C ASN A 448 17.24 -11.70 10.10
N GLU A 449 17.89 -10.59 10.44
CA GLU A 449 17.41 -9.23 10.14
C GLU A 449 17.23 -8.93 8.65
N ASN A 450 17.90 -9.71 7.79
CA ASN A 450 17.97 -9.52 6.35
C ASN A 450 17.26 -10.61 5.54
N PHE A 451 16.78 -11.69 6.15
CA PHE A 451 16.21 -12.83 5.43
C PHE A 451 14.94 -13.35 6.09
N THR A 452 13.84 -13.25 5.36
CA THR A 452 12.51 -13.73 5.75
C THR A 452 12.00 -14.70 4.70
N THR A 453 11.30 -15.75 5.13
CA THR A 453 10.57 -16.67 4.23
C THR A 453 9.12 -16.73 4.67
N SER A 454 8.22 -16.76 3.70
CA SER A 454 6.79 -16.82 3.93
C SER A 454 6.19 -17.97 3.12
N VAL A 455 5.42 -18.81 3.79
CA VAL A 455 4.67 -19.92 3.19
C VAL A 455 3.19 -19.64 3.37
N PHE A 456 2.42 -19.79 2.30
CA PHE A 456 0.99 -19.55 2.29
C PHE A 456 0.29 -20.69 1.55
N GLY A 457 -0.78 -21.22 2.14
CA GLY A 457 -1.67 -22.18 1.49
C GLY A 457 -3.12 -21.76 1.70
N TYR A 458 -3.98 -21.95 0.69
CA TYR A 458 -5.38 -21.56 0.78
C TYR A 458 -6.32 -22.47 -0.01
N PHE A 459 -7.59 -22.37 0.35
CA PHE A 459 -8.75 -22.95 -0.30
C PHE A 459 -9.83 -21.85 -0.39
N THR A 460 -10.46 -21.70 -1.54
CA THR A 460 -11.68 -20.90 -1.70
C THR A 460 -12.69 -21.63 -2.56
N ARG A 461 -13.97 -21.53 -2.17
CA ARG A 461 -15.12 -22.06 -2.91
C ARG A 461 -16.15 -20.95 -3.05
N TYR A 462 -16.44 -20.56 -4.28
CA TYR A 462 -17.63 -19.79 -4.63
C TYR A 462 -18.68 -20.72 -5.21
N ASN A 463 -19.93 -20.47 -4.88
CA ASN A 463 -21.05 -21.22 -5.40
C ASN A 463 -22.29 -20.34 -5.46
N ILE A 464 -22.95 -20.32 -6.62
CA ILE A 464 -24.28 -19.73 -6.80
C ILE A 464 -25.22 -20.80 -7.31
N ASP A 465 -26.35 -20.96 -6.63
CA ASP A 465 -27.43 -21.89 -6.95
C ASP A 465 -28.73 -21.10 -7.11
N ALA A 466 -29.41 -21.28 -8.24
CA ALA A 466 -30.73 -20.70 -8.48
C ALA A 466 -31.72 -21.78 -8.87
N VAL A 467 -32.95 -21.64 -8.38
CA VAL A 467 -34.11 -22.40 -8.84
C VAL A 467 -35.18 -21.38 -9.24
N ASN A 468 -35.49 -21.33 -10.53
CA ASN A 468 -36.59 -20.54 -11.07
C ASN A 468 -37.76 -21.45 -11.42
N PHE A 469 -38.95 -21.12 -10.93
CA PHE A 469 -40.21 -21.76 -11.32
C PHE A 469 -41.10 -20.76 -12.04
N ASP A 470 -41.39 -21.00 -13.32
CA ASP A 470 -42.41 -20.24 -14.05
C ASP A 470 -43.77 -20.93 -13.89
N ILE A 471 -44.70 -20.26 -13.21
CA ILE A 471 -46.07 -20.74 -12.99
C ILE A 471 -46.82 -20.97 -14.32
N ARG A 472 -46.59 -20.17 -15.35
CA ARG A 472 -47.35 -20.23 -16.61
C ARG A 472 -46.98 -21.45 -17.44
N SER A 473 -45.69 -21.74 -17.55
CA SER A 473 -45.18 -22.87 -18.31
C SER A 473 -45.09 -24.16 -17.48
N GLY A 474 -45.07 -24.06 -16.15
CA GLY A 474 -44.72 -25.16 -15.25
C GLY A 474 -43.23 -25.54 -15.34
N GLN A 475 -42.42 -24.72 -16.01
CA GLN A 475 -40.99 -24.95 -16.17
C GLN A 475 -40.27 -24.67 -14.84
N ARG A 476 -39.33 -25.55 -14.52
CA ARG A 476 -38.33 -25.38 -13.48
C ARG A 476 -36.96 -25.33 -14.13
N LEU A 477 -36.24 -24.26 -13.88
CA LEU A 477 -34.86 -24.05 -14.30
C LEU A 477 -33.98 -24.01 -13.04
N GLU A 478 -33.09 -24.98 -12.90
CA GLU A 478 -32.03 -24.96 -11.88
C GLU A 478 -30.71 -24.60 -12.56
N GLN A 479 -29.95 -23.69 -11.95
CA GLN A 479 -28.65 -23.24 -12.43
C GLN A 479 -27.64 -23.27 -11.29
N ASN A 480 -26.45 -23.79 -11.55
CA ASN A 480 -25.32 -23.78 -10.63
C ASN A 480 -24.06 -23.24 -11.33
N ASN A 481 -23.33 -22.36 -10.63
CA ASN A 481 -21.97 -22.01 -10.99
C ASN A 481 -21.06 -22.11 -9.76
N GLU A 482 -20.11 -23.04 -9.80
CA GLU A 482 -19.15 -23.29 -8.72
C GLU A 482 -17.73 -22.94 -9.19
N VAL A 483 -16.98 -22.22 -8.36
CA VAL A 483 -15.54 -22.06 -8.51
C VAL A 483 -14.86 -22.65 -7.28
N LEU A 484 -13.94 -23.59 -7.51
CA LEU A 484 -13.11 -24.20 -6.48
C LEU A 484 -11.64 -23.90 -6.79
N GLU A 485 -10.97 -23.16 -5.93
CA GLU A 485 -9.55 -22.86 -6.10
C GLU A 485 -8.74 -23.25 -4.86
N THR A 486 -7.63 -23.94 -5.09
CA THR A 486 -6.63 -24.20 -4.06
C THR A 486 -5.28 -23.71 -4.50
N GLY A 487 -4.51 -23.14 -3.58
CA GLY A 487 -3.23 -22.57 -3.93
C GLY A 487 -2.18 -22.70 -2.84
N PHE A 488 -0.93 -22.72 -3.28
CA PHE A 488 0.25 -22.76 -2.46
C PHE A 488 1.26 -21.74 -2.97
N LYS A 489 1.83 -20.94 -2.08
CA LYS A 489 2.83 -19.93 -2.40
C LYS A 489 3.94 -19.94 -1.38
N VAL A 490 5.16 -19.98 -1.85
CA VAL A 490 6.37 -19.79 -1.04
C VAL A 490 7.17 -18.64 -1.62
N HIS A 491 7.62 -17.73 -0.77
CA HIS A 491 8.50 -16.67 -1.21
C HIS A 491 9.48 -16.28 -0.12
N ALA A 492 10.56 -15.64 -0.54
CA ALA A 492 11.60 -15.16 0.33
C ALA A 492 11.93 -13.71 0.03
N GLU A 493 12.15 -12.95 1.10
CA GLU A 493 12.59 -11.57 1.07
C GLU A 493 14.01 -11.49 1.62
N LEU A 494 14.92 -10.94 0.82
CA LEU A 494 16.34 -10.79 1.13
C LEU A 494 16.77 -9.33 1.01
N LYS A 495 17.19 -8.72 2.12
CA LYS A 495 17.81 -7.40 2.15
C LYS A 495 19.27 -7.50 1.74
N LEU A 496 19.64 -6.85 0.64
CA LEU A 496 20.98 -6.85 0.07
C LEU A 496 21.67 -5.52 0.37
N GLY A 497 22.05 -5.31 1.64
CA GLY A 497 22.50 -4.02 2.16
C GLY A 497 21.33 -3.07 2.45
N ASP A 498 21.62 -1.78 2.67
CA ASP A 498 20.64 -0.85 3.24
C ASP A 498 19.56 -0.34 2.26
N PHE A 499 19.76 -0.57 0.96
CA PHE A 499 18.98 0.08 -0.10
C PHE A 499 18.41 -0.88 -1.14
N LEU A 500 18.69 -2.19 -1.05
CA LEU A 500 18.20 -3.21 -1.98
C LEU A 500 17.39 -4.28 -1.24
N LEU A 501 16.27 -4.66 -1.85
CA LEU A 501 15.40 -5.73 -1.39
C LEU A 501 15.08 -6.65 -2.56
N LEU A 502 15.47 -7.91 -2.45
CA LEU A 502 15.13 -8.96 -3.42
C LEU A 502 13.95 -9.77 -2.87
N ASN A 503 12.85 -9.84 -3.62
CA ASN A 503 11.72 -10.72 -3.35
C ASN A 503 11.67 -11.77 -4.45
N SER A 504 11.65 -13.06 -4.11
CA SER A 504 11.53 -14.13 -5.10
C SER A 504 10.71 -15.27 -4.55
N GLY A 505 9.92 -15.91 -5.40
CA GLY A 505 9.03 -16.97 -4.95
C GLY A 505 8.45 -17.80 -6.06
N TYR A 506 7.72 -18.83 -5.62
CA TYR A 506 6.99 -19.77 -6.43
C TYR A 506 5.54 -19.81 -5.95
N GLN A 507 4.61 -19.89 -6.89
CA GLN A 507 3.19 -20.07 -6.64
C GLN A 507 2.65 -21.18 -7.53
N PHE A 508 1.84 -22.04 -6.95
CA PHE A 508 1.01 -23.02 -7.62
C PHE A 508 -0.44 -22.74 -7.24
N TYR A 509 -1.36 -22.87 -8.19
CA TYR A 509 -2.78 -23.00 -7.87
C TYR A 509 -3.48 -23.87 -8.92
N GLU A 510 -4.50 -24.58 -8.45
CA GLU A 510 -5.47 -25.31 -9.26
C GLU A 510 -6.80 -24.58 -9.13
N VAL A 511 -7.44 -24.26 -10.25
CA VAL A 511 -8.80 -23.71 -10.27
C VAL A 511 -9.70 -24.62 -11.11
N GLY A 512 -10.79 -25.07 -10.49
CA GLY A 512 -11.88 -25.79 -11.14
C GLY A 512 -13.14 -24.93 -11.19
N ILE A 513 -13.78 -24.85 -12.36
CA ILE A 513 -15.04 -24.14 -12.53
C ILE A 513 -16.08 -25.11 -13.09
N THR A 514 -17.22 -25.23 -12.40
CA THR A 514 -18.35 -26.07 -12.80
C THR A 514 -19.53 -25.18 -13.14
N ASN A 515 -20.18 -25.42 -14.28
CA ASN A 515 -21.45 -24.82 -14.67
C ASN A 515 -22.46 -25.95 -14.87
N ALA A 516 -23.61 -25.90 -14.21
CA ALA A 516 -24.68 -26.87 -14.42
C ALA A 516 -26.01 -26.18 -14.66
N VAL A 517 -26.82 -26.77 -15.54
CA VAL A 517 -28.17 -26.32 -15.86
C VAL A 517 -29.08 -27.55 -15.89
N ASP A 518 -30.23 -27.48 -15.22
CA ASP A 518 -31.26 -28.52 -15.23
C ASP A 518 -32.63 -27.87 -15.52
N ILE A 519 -33.27 -28.30 -16.62
CA ILE A 519 -34.61 -27.86 -17.00
C ILE A 519 -35.53 -29.07 -17.04
N ASN A 520 -36.73 -28.98 -16.46
CA ASN A 520 -37.70 -30.07 -16.48
C ASN A 520 -38.49 -30.17 -17.81
N LEU A 521 -38.77 -29.04 -18.46
CA LEU A 521 -39.71 -28.91 -19.57
C LEU A 521 -39.24 -27.89 -20.63
N PRO A 522 -38.82 -28.34 -21.83
CA PRO A 522 -38.43 -29.70 -22.15
C PRO A 522 -37.26 -30.16 -21.27
N ARG A 523 -37.12 -31.48 -21.06
CA ARG A 523 -36.03 -31.99 -20.23
C ARG A 523 -34.68 -31.66 -20.87
N PHE A 524 -33.86 -30.87 -20.17
CA PHE A 524 -32.49 -30.56 -20.54
C PHE A 524 -31.62 -30.63 -19.29
N PHE A 525 -30.42 -31.17 -19.41
CA PHE A 525 -29.46 -31.21 -18.32
C PHE A 525 -28.05 -31.17 -18.88
N GLU A 526 -27.24 -30.23 -18.41
CA GLU A 526 -25.85 -30.05 -18.80
C GLU A 526 -25.01 -29.77 -17.56
N THR A 527 -23.80 -30.31 -17.54
CA THR A 527 -22.81 -30.00 -16.51
C THR A 527 -21.43 -29.99 -17.13
N ASP A 528 -20.83 -28.83 -17.18
CA ASP A 528 -19.48 -28.60 -17.70
C ASP A 528 -18.54 -28.29 -16.54
N LYS A 529 -17.39 -28.98 -16.52
CA LYS A 529 -16.35 -28.73 -15.53
C LYS A 529 -15.00 -28.59 -16.20
N ASP A 530 -14.38 -27.43 -16.02
CA ASP A 530 -13.03 -27.12 -16.47
C ASP A 530 -12.08 -27.01 -15.29
N VAL A 531 -10.84 -27.48 -15.47
CA VAL A 531 -9.78 -27.39 -14.47
C VAL A 531 -8.51 -26.86 -15.12
N LEU A 532 -7.80 -25.96 -14.42
CA LEU A 532 -6.52 -25.42 -14.85
C LEU A 532 -5.54 -25.37 -13.69
N ASP A 533 -4.37 -25.95 -13.91
CA ASP A 533 -3.19 -25.82 -13.08
C ASP A 533 -2.27 -24.73 -13.62
N ASN A 534 -1.81 -23.86 -12.73
CA ASN A 534 -0.83 -22.84 -13.08
C ASN A 534 0.35 -22.86 -12.11
N HIS A 535 1.54 -22.92 -12.69
CA HIS A 535 2.81 -22.78 -11.99
C HIS A 535 3.39 -21.40 -12.29
N ALA A 536 3.89 -20.71 -11.28
CA ALA A 536 4.49 -19.41 -11.46
C ALA A 536 5.77 -19.23 -10.65
N PHE A 537 6.83 -18.77 -11.31
CA PHE A 537 8.01 -18.24 -10.65
C PHE A 537 8.01 -16.72 -10.79
N PHE A 538 8.34 -16.01 -9.71
CA PHE A 538 8.49 -14.56 -9.76
C PHE A 538 9.74 -14.11 -9.03
N THR A 539 10.33 -13.02 -9.52
CA THR A 539 11.46 -12.35 -8.89
C THR A 539 11.34 -10.84 -9.08
N GLU A 540 11.69 -10.08 -8.06
CA GLU A 540 11.53 -8.64 -8.01
C GLU A 540 12.65 -8.01 -7.18
N LEU A 541 13.26 -6.96 -7.71
CA LEU A 541 14.28 -6.17 -7.03
C LEU A 541 13.75 -4.77 -6.78
N SER A 542 13.69 -4.38 -5.51
CA SER A 542 13.39 -3.02 -5.08
C SER A 542 14.68 -2.31 -4.65
N TRP A 543 14.89 -1.10 -5.15
CA TRP A 543 15.99 -0.22 -4.83
C TRP A 543 15.44 1.10 -4.29
N LYS A 544 15.86 1.50 -3.08
CA LYS A 544 15.42 2.75 -2.44
C LYS A 544 16.62 3.50 -1.89
N ARG A 545 16.92 4.68 -2.46
CA ARG A 545 18.00 5.54 -1.96
C ARG A 545 17.65 7.01 -2.10
N ASN A 546 17.77 7.75 -0.99
CA ASN A 546 17.54 9.20 -0.90
C ASN A 546 16.18 9.64 -1.49
N ARG A 547 16.20 10.03 -2.77
CA ARG A 547 15.07 10.62 -3.51
C ARG A 547 14.40 9.65 -4.47
N THR A 548 14.94 8.46 -4.66
CA THR A 548 14.50 7.56 -5.72
C THR A 548 14.13 6.19 -5.16
N TYR A 549 12.99 5.67 -5.63
CA TYR A 549 12.52 4.32 -5.44
C TYR A 549 12.32 3.68 -6.82
N ILE A 550 12.85 2.48 -7.01
CA ILE A 550 12.70 1.70 -8.24
C ILE A 550 12.33 0.28 -7.83
N ARG A 551 11.34 -0.32 -8.47
CA ARG A 551 11.00 -1.73 -8.35
C ARG A 551 10.85 -2.30 -9.75
N GLY A 552 11.67 -3.30 -10.07
CA GLY A 552 11.59 -4.05 -11.31
C GLY A 552 11.39 -5.52 -10.98
N GLY A 553 10.42 -6.17 -11.63
CA GLY A 553 10.13 -7.57 -11.40
C GLY A 553 9.64 -8.27 -12.66
N VAL A 554 9.69 -9.60 -12.64
CA VAL A 554 9.16 -10.46 -13.69
C VAL A 554 8.45 -11.64 -13.04
N ARG A 555 7.30 -12.00 -13.59
CA ARG A 555 6.59 -13.24 -13.28
C ARG A 555 6.52 -14.10 -14.54
N LEU A 556 6.81 -15.38 -14.39
CA LEU A 556 6.71 -16.39 -15.44
C LEU A 556 5.62 -17.38 -15.02
N ASN A 557 4.46 -17.32 -15.69
CA ASN A 557 3.38 -18.28 -15.53
C ASN A 557 3.55 -19.43 -16.54
N TYR A 558 3.19 -20.64 -16.13
CA TYR A 558 3.09 -21.83 -16.96
C TYR A 558 1.71 -22.45 -16.71
N ALA A 559 0.82 -22.26 -17.69
CA ALA A 559 -0.54 -22.81 -17.67
C ALA A 559 -0.52 -24.21 -18.26
N GLU A 560 -0.72 -25.22 -17.41
CA GLU A 560 -0.53 -26.63 -17.77
C GLU A 560 -1.53 -27.10 -18.82
N LYS A 561 -2.82 -26.72 -18.67
CA LYS A 561 -3.91 -27.02 -19.62
C LYS A 561 -3.54 -26.67 -21.06
N PHE A 562 -2.75 -25.61 -21.26
CA PHE A 562 -2.37 -25.09 -22.58
C PHE A 562 -0.92 -25.35 -22.97
N ASN A 563 -0.11 -25.94 -22.08
CA ASN A 563 1.34 -26.08 -22.24
C ASN A 563 2.01 -24.76 -22.67
N ARG A 564 1.65 -23.65 -22.01
CA ARG A 564 2.00 -22.28 -22.44
C ARG A 564 2.70 -21.51 -21.34
N PHE A 565 3.83 -20.89 -21.69
CA PHE A 565 4.53 -19.92 -20.84
C PHE A 565 4.06 -18.49 -21.13
N ILE A 566 3.88 -17.69 -20.08
CA ILE A 566 3.51 -16.27 -20.16
C ILE A 566 4.46 -15.46 -19.28
N VAL A 567 5.08 -14.43 -19.86
CA VAL A 567 6.03 -13.55 -19.18
C VAL A 567 5.38 -12.20 -18.87
N GLU A 568 5.45 -11.81 -17.60
CA GLU A 568 4.82 -10.61 -17.07
C GLU A 568 5.87 -9.68 -16.42
N PRO A 569 6.56 -8.84 -17.22
CA PRO A 569 7.45 -7.82 -16.69
C PRO A 569 6.67 -6.69 -16.00
N ARG A 570 7.21 -6.17 -14.91
CA ARG A 570 6.63 -5.06 -14.13
C ARG A 570 7.72 -4.07 -13.72
N LEU A 571 7.39 -2.78 -13.80
CA LEU A 571 8.30 -1.68 -13.48
C LEU A 571 7.55 -0.57 -12.73
N ASN A 572 8.19 -0.05 -11.69
CA ASN A 572 7.68 1.07 -10.90
C ASN A 572 8.85 1.96 -10.48
N ILE A 573 8.79 3.23 -10.83
CA ILE A 573 9.82 4.22 -10.52
C ILE A 573 9.12 5.42 -9.89
N ASN A 574 9.61 5.84 -8.72
CA ASN A 574 9.24 7.09 -8.09
C ASN A 574 10.51 7.90 -7.81
N HIS A 575 10.53 9.16 -8.24
CA HIS A 575 11.66 10.05 -8.04
C HIS A 575 11.19 11.42 -7.51
N LYS A 576 11.67 11.79 -6.32
CA LYS A 576 11.49 13.12 -5.73
C LYS A 576 12.37 14.13 -6.45
N LEU A 577 11.78 14.95 -7.31
CA LEU A 577 12.44 16.07 -8.00
C LEU A 577 12.91 17.13 -7.00
N ASN A 578 12.11 17.39 -5.96
CA ASN A 578 12.45 18.22 -4.81
C ASN A 578 11.67 17.75 -3.56
N ASN A 579 11.69 18.53 -2.47
CA ASN A 579 11.01 18.13 -1.21
C ASN A 579 9.48 18.14 -1.31
N SER A 580 8.91 18.79 -2.33
CA SER A 580 7.47 18.94 -2.53
C SER A 580 6.95 18.28 -3.81
N LEU A 581 7.79 17.90 -4.76
CA LEU A 581 7.37 17.38 -6.06
C LEU A 581 8.07 16.05 -6.35
N SER A 582 7.30 15.03 -6.73
CA SER A 582 7.79 13.74 -7.22
C SER A 582 7.15 13.38 -8.56
N ALA A 583 7.92 12.68 -9.38
CA ALA A 583 7.47 12.08 -10.62
C ALA A 583 7.45 10.55 -10.48
N ASN A 584 6.45 9.92 -11.08
CA ASN A 584 6.27 8.48 -11.07
C ASN A 584 6.08 7.94 -12.50
N LEU A 585 6.65 6.76 -12.75
CA LEU A 585 6.54 6.01 -13.99
C LEU A 585 6.27 4.55 -13.65
N GLN A 586 5.20 3.99 -14.19
CA GLN A 586 4.75 2.62 -13.91
C GLN A 586 4.41 1.90 -15.20
N GLY A 587 4.70 0.62 -15.28
CA GLY A 587 4.27 -0.23 -16.37
C GLY A 587 4.21 -1.69 -15.97
N GLU A 588 3.25 -2.43 -16.50
CA GLU A 588 3.06 -3.83 -16.17
C GLU A 588 2.38 -4.60 -17.30
N PHE A 589 2.75 -5.87 -17.39
CA PHE A 589 2.02 -6.88 -18.17
C PHE A 589 1.39 -7.86 -17.18
N LYS A 590 0.17 -8.33 -17.47
CA LYS A 590 -0.55 -9.32 -16.66
C LYS A 590 -1.33 -10.29 -17.55
N SER A 591 -1.65 -11.45 -17.00
CA SER A 591 -2.57 -12.43 -17.58
C SER A 591 -3.56 -12.93 -16.54
N GLN A 592 -4.71 -13.42 -17.00
CA GLN A 592 -5.78 -13.95 -16.18
C GLN A 592 -6.51 -15.09 -16.89
N PHE A 593 -6.85 -16.13 -16.13
CA PHE A 593 -7.42 -17.38 -16.66
C PHE A 593 -8.91 -17.57 -16.36
N THR A 594 -9.43 -16.89 -15.33
CA THR A 594 -10.84 -16.93 -14.93
C THR A 594 -11.53 -15.65 -15.37
N SER A 595 -12.71 -15.71 -15.95
CA SER A 595 -13.50 -14.53 -16.33
C SER A 595 -14.98 -14.74 -16.01
N GLN A 596 -15.78 -13.67 -16.09
CA GLN A 596 -17.23 -13.78 -16.00
C GLN A 596 -17.88 -13.60 -17.38
N ILE A 597 -18.92 -14.38 -17.65
CA ILE A 597 -19.80 -14.20 -18.81
C ILE A 597 -21.25 -13.99 -18.36
N ILE A 598 -22.01 -13.34 -19.25
CA ILE A 598 -23.44 -13.06 -19.11
C ILE A 598 -24.10 -13.71 -20.33
N ASP A 599 -24.93 -14.72 -20.12
CA ASP A 599 -25.57 -15.47 -21.20
C ASP A 599 -26.97 -14.94 -21.47
N LEU A 600 -27.81 -14.92 -20.44
CA LEU A 600 -29.17 -14.40 -20.50
C LEU A 600 -29.40 -13.42 -19.35
N GLN A 601 -30.22 -12.39 -19.62
CA GLN A 601 -30.64 -11.45 -18.57
C GLN A 601 -31.48 -12.13 -17.48
N GLU A 602 -32.11 -13.26 -17.80
CA GLU A 602 -32.96 -14.04 -16.88
C GLU A 602 -32.16 -15.08 -16.06
N ASP A 603 -30.87 -15.26 -16.36
CA ASP A 603 -30.02 -16.17 -15.60
C ASP A 603 -30.00 -15.78 -14.12
N PHE A 604 -30.10 -16.79 -13.25
CA PHE A 604 -30.11 -16.62 -11.80
C PHE A 604 -31.19 -15.61 -11.32
N LEU A 605 -32.42 -15.80 -11.82
CA LEU A 605 -33.60 -14.94 -11.57
C LEU A 605 -33.44 -13.48 -12.08
N GLY A 606 -32.45 -13.23 -12.93
CA GLY A 606 -32.07 -11.90 -13.39
C GLY A 606 -31.43 -11.00 -12.33
N ILE A 607 -31.06 -11.55 -11.17
CA ILE A 607 -30.47 -10.78 -10.06
C ILE A 607 -28.93 -10.77 -10.18
N ASP A 608 -28.31 -11.94 -10.33
CA ASP A 608 -26.87 -12.08 -10.55
C ASP A 608 -26.61 -12.85 -11.83
N THR A 609 -26.72 -12.15 -12.96
CA THR A 609 -26.66 -12.73 -14.32
C THR A 609 -25.26 -13.20 -14.74
N ARG A 610 -24.26 -13.15 -13.84
CA ARG A 610 -22.86 -13.45 -14.15
C ARG A 610 -22.48 -14.83 -13.65
N ARG A 611 -21.88 -15.63 -14.53
CA ARG A 611 -21.24 -16.91 -14.17
C ARG A 611 -19.74 -16.85 -14.41
N TRP A 612 -18.97 -17.46 -13.52
CA TRP A 612 -17.54 -17.65 -13.73
C TRP A 612 -17.28 -18.75 -14.75
N VAL A 613 -16.30 -18.52 -15.61
CA VAL A 613 -15.82 -19.47 -16.62
C VAL A 613 -14.30 -19.46 -16.69
N LEU A 614 -13.74 -20.58 -17.12
CA LEU A 614 -12.31 -20.76 -17.28
C LEU A 614 -11.92 -20.58 -18.74
N ALA A 615 -10.71 -20.08 -18.98
CA ALA A 615 -10.16 -20.08 -20.33
C ALA A 615 -10.12 -21.51 -20.90
N ASP A 616 -10.37 -21.62 -22.20
CA ASP A 616 -10.28 -22.84 -23.00
C ASP A 616 -9.43 -22.66 -24.27
N GLU A 617 -9.00 -21.41 -24.58
CA GLU A 617 -8.27 -21.01 -25.80
C GLU A 617 -9.00 -21.36 -27.12
N ASN A 618 -10.30 -21.65 -27.04
CA ASN A 618 -11.18 -21.89 -28.19
C ASN A 618 -12.26 -20.79 -28.27
N LEU A 619 -13.17 -20.77 -27.29
CA LEU A 619 -14.24 -19.75 -27.19
C LEU A 619 -13.86 -18.64 -26.19
N ILE A 620 -13.09 -18.99 -25.16
CA ILE A 620 -12.68 -18.12 -24.06
C ILE A 620 -11.15 -18.12 -23.99
N PRO A 621 -10.49 -17.12 -24.60
CA PRO A 621 -9.04 -16.98 -24.53
C PRO A 621 -8.54 -16.58 -23.14
N ILE A 622 -7.25 -16.76 -22.91
CA ILE A 622 -6.55 -16.14 -21.77
C ILE A 622 -6.57 -14.62 -21.95
N ILE A 623 -7.08 -13.91 -20.95
CA ILE A 623 -7.09 -12.45 -20.96
C ILE A 623 -5.68 -11.95 -20.63
N THR A 624 -5.15 -11.04 -21.44
CA THR A 624 -3.83 -10.42 -21.19
C THR A 624 -3.92 -8.91 -21.22
N SER A 625 -3.11 -8.24 -20.40
CA SER A 625 -3.05 -6.78 -20.39
C SER A 625 -1.63 -6.23 -20.46
N LYS A 626 -1.56 -5.03 -21.05
CA LYS A 626 -0.37 -4.17 -21.10
C LYS A 626 -0.80 -2.79 -20.64
N GLN A 627 -0.17 -2.25 -19.61
CA GLN A 627 -0.50 -0.94 -19.08
C GLN A 627 0.74 -0.11 -18.76
N GLY A 628 0.65 1.20 -19.02
CA GLY A 628 1.66 2.19 -18.65
C GLY A 628 1.02 3.44 -18.04
N ALA A 629 1.70 4.06 -17.09
CA ALA A 629 1.26 5.32 -16.47
C ALA A 629 2.45 6.22 -16.11
N ILE A 630 2.23 7.53 -16.22
CA ILE A 630 3.16 8.57 -15.78
C ILE A 630 2.40 9.57 -14.92
N GLY A 631 2.99 9.97 -13.80
CA GLY A 631 2.36 10.91 -12.90
C GLY A 631 3.30 11.95 -12.31
N LEU A 632 2.67 12.96 -11.70
CA LEU A 632 3.29 13.99 -10.91
C LEU A 632 2.49 14.16 -9.61
N ASP A 633 3.20 14.12 -8.50
CA ASP A 633 2.66 14.30 -7.16
C ASP A 633 3.31 15.51 -6.51
N TYR A 634 2.50 16.49 -6.10
CA TYR A 634 2.93 17.67 -5.36
C TYR A 634 2.36 17.64 -3.94
N ASN A 635 3.21 17.79 -2.93
CA ASN A 635 2.82 17.88 -1.53
C ASN A 635 3.54 19.05 -0.84
N TYR A 636 2.78 20.04 -0.36
CA TYR A 636 3.35 21.15 0.40
C TYR A 636 2.30 21.84 1.29
N LYS A 637 2.62 22.02 2.58
CA LYS A 637 1.78 22.76 3.56
C LYS A 637 0.29 22.35 3.53
N GLY A 638 0.04 21.04 3.55
CA GLY A 638 -1.31 20.45 3.56
C GLY A 638 -2.06 20.52 2.22
N TRP A 639 -1.40 20.94 1.14
CA TRP A 639 -1.88 20.72 -0.22
C TRP A 639 -1.26 19.44 -0.77
N TYR A 640 -2.10 18.59 -1.35
CA TYR A 640 -1.69 17.43 -2.12
C TYR A 640 -2.34 17.48 -3.51
N ILE A 641 -1.55 17.40 -4.57
CA ILE A 641 -2.02 17.44 -5.96
C ILE A 641 -1.40 16.26 -6.70
N SER A 642 -2.23 15.42 -7.31
CA SER A 642 -1.80 14.27 -8.09
C SER A 642 -2.36 14.38 -9.50
N THR A 643 -1.50 14.27 -10.50
CA THR A 643 -1.89 14.14 -11.90
C THR A 643 -1.29 12.87 -12.45
N ASN A 644 -2.07 12.01 -13.09
CA ASN A 644 -1.61 10.74 -13.61
C ASN A 644 -2.23 10.47 -14.99
N ALA A 645 -1.40 10.35 -16.01
CA ALA A 645 -1.82 9.95 -17.35
C ALA A 645 -1.55 8.44 -17.54
N PHE A 646 -2.47 7.73 -18.17
CA PHE A 646 -2.37 6.28 -18.33
C PHE A 646 -2.84 5.80 -19.71
N TYR A 647 -2.32 4.65 -20.11
CA TYR A 647 -2.75 3.87 -21.26
C TYR A 647 -2.80 2.39 -20.87
N LYS A 648 -3.92 1.72 -21.15
CA LYS A 648 -4.15 0.28 -20.91
C LYS A 648 -4.70 -0.36 -22.18
N GLN A 649 -4.22 -1.54 -22.52
CA GLN A 649 -4.80 -2.42 -23.54
C GLN A 649 -5.01 -3.79 -22.92
N VAL A 650 -6.18 -4.37 -23.19
CA VAL A 650 -6.54 -5.71 -22.73
C VAL A 650 -7.06 -6.52 -23.91
N GLU A 651 -6.45 -7.67 -24.15
CA GLU A 651 -6.72 -8.59 -25.26
C GLU A 651 -7.37 -9.87 -24.70
N GLY A 652 -8.21 -10.53 -25.50
CA GLY A 652 -8.83 -11.82 -25.13
C GLY A 652 -10.19 -11.70 -24.45
N ILE A 653 -10.83 -10.53 -24.51
CA ILE A 653 -12.22 -10.38 -24.06
C ILE A 653 -13.19 -11.01 -25.06
N THR A 654 -14.35 -11.47 -24.59
CA THR A 654 -15.42 -12.01 -25.43
C THR A 654 -16.66 -11.14 -25.36
N THR A 655 -17.47 -11.09 -26.41
CA THR A 655 -18.80 -10.44 -26.40
C THR A 655 -19.66 -10.83 -25.20
N ARG A 656 -19.72 -12.13 -24.87
CA ARG A 656 -20.47 -12.66 -23.70
C ARG A 656 -19.93 -12.17 -22.35
N SER A 657 -18.64 -11.84 -22.26
CA SER A 657 -18.06 -11.24 -21.04
C SER A 657 -18.31 -9.74 -20.89
N GLN A 658 -18.84 -9.06 -21.92
CA GLN A 658 -19.04 -7.61 -21.91
C GLN A 658 -20.49 -7.19 -21.59
N GLY A 659 -21.46 -8.12 -21.62
CA GLY A 659 -22.86 -7.83 -21.30
C GLY A 659 -23.54 -6.91 -22.30
N PHE A 660 -23.35 -7.14 -23.61
CA PHE A 660 -24.08 -6.43 -24.65
C PHE A 660 -25.57 -6.76 -24.59
N LEU A 661 -26.41 -5.74 -24.71
CA LEU A 661 -27.88 -5.83 -24.73
C LEU A 661 -28.43 -5.33 -26.06
N ASP A 662 -27.68 -5.62 -27.14
CA ASP A 662 -27.93 -5.17 -28.51
C ASP A 662 -27.69 -6.30 -29.52
N GLN A 663 -27.50 -5.98 -30.80
CA GLN A 663 -27.27 -6.97 -31.86
C GLN A 663 -26.07 -7.92 -31.61
N ASN A 664 -25.18 -7.57 -30.68
CA ASN A 664 -23.99 -8.35 -30.35
C ASN A 664 -24.18 -9.27 -29.14
N GLN A 665 -25.33 -9.24 -28.45
CA GLN A 665 -25.58 -10.00 -27.21
C GLN A 665 -25.23 -11.50 -27.34
N PHE A 666 -25.68 -12.13 -28.44
CA PHE A 666 -25.49 -13.56 -28.68
C PHE A 666 -24.40 -13.88 -29.70
N GLN A 667 -23.65 -12.87 -30.16
CA GLN A 667 -22.52 -13.10 -31.05
C GLN A 667 -21.38 -13.75 -30.26
N ASN A 668 -20.61 -14.63 -30.90
CA ASN A 668 -19.38 -15.18 -30.34
C ASN A 668 -18.19 -14.51 -31.03
N ALA A 669 -17.67 -13.44 -30.43
CA ALA A 669 -16.50 -12.74 -30.94
C ALA A 669 -15.47 -12.53 -29.83
N VAL A 670 -14.21 -12.70 -30.21
CA VAL A 670 -13.05 -12.36 -29.38
C VAL A 670 -12.53 -11.00 -29.82
N GLY A 671 -12.17 -10.16 -28.85
CA GLY A 671 -11.67 -8.83 -29.12
C GLY A 671 -10.75 -8.30 -28.04
N GLU A 672 -10.62 -6.99 -28.05
CA GLU A 672 -9.80 -6.23 -27.11
C GLU A 672 -10.49 -4.92 -26.74
N TYR A 673 -10.00 -4.28 -25.68
CA TYR A 673 -10.35 -2.89 -25.38
C TYR A 673 -9.11 -2.07 -25.06
N ARG A 674 -9.17 -0.77 -25.39
CA ARG A 674 -8.09 0.19 -25.16
C ARG A 674 -8.61 1.38 -24.37
N VAL A 675 -7.92 1.70 -23.29
CA VAL A 675 -8.26 2.84 -22.42
C VAL A 675 -7.09 3.80 -22.32
N LYS A 676 -7.37 5.07 -22.53
CA LYS A 676 -6.41 6.16 -22.28
C LYS A 676 -7.09 7.29 -21.53
N GLY A 677 -6.37 7.90 -20.60
CA GLY A 677 -6.96 8.94 -19.79
C GLY A 677 -6.00 9.69 -18.90
N ILE A 678 -6.56 10.68 -18.20
CA ILE A 678 -5.87 11.51 -17.22
C ILE A 678 -6.72 11.53 -15.94
N GLU A 679 -6.10 11.18 -14.82
CA GLU A 679 -6.66 11.28 -13.47
C GLU A 679 -6.02 12.50 -12.79
N PHE A 680 -6.85 13.37 -12.24
CA PHE A 680 -6.43 14.58 -11.51
C PHE A 680 -7.07 14.57 -10.12
N LEU A 681 -6.30 14.93 -9.10
CA LEU A 681 -6.75 15.04 -7.73
C LEU A 681 -6.10 16.25 -7.06
N VAL A 682 -6.89 17.05 -6.37
CA VAL A 682 -6.44 18.13 -5.49
C VAL A 682 -7.07 17.88 -4.13
N ASN A 683 -6.25 17.75 -3.10
CA ASN A 683 -6.67 17.66 -1.71
C ASN A 683 -6.07 18.81 -0.91
N LYS A 684 -6.89 19.45 -0.09
CA LYS A 684 -6.48 20.45 0.90
C LYS A 684 -6.96 20.01 2.27
N GLN A 685 -6.01 19.82 3.17
CA GLN A 685 -6.31 19.35 4.51
C GLN A 685 -5.55 20.08 5.63
N ASN A 686 -6.16 20.05 6.81
CA ASN A 686 -5.59 20.39 8.10
C ASN A 686 -6.21 19.49 9.19
N ASN A 687 -5.96 19.77 10.47
CA ASN A 687 -6.41 18.92 11.58
C ASN A 687 -7.94 18.89 11.80
N ARG A 688 -8.72 19.78 11.17
CA ARG A 688 -10.18 19.88 11.35
C ARG A 688 -10.97 19.73 10.07
N PHE A 689 -10.34 19.96 8.92
CA PHE A 689 -11.01 20.02 7.63
C PHE A 689 -10.17 19.30 6.57
N SER A 690 -10.84 18.49 5.76
CA SER A 690 -10.27 17.93 4.53
C SER A 690 -11.25 18.22 3.39
N THR A 691 -10.75 18.66 2.24
CA THR A 691 -11.55 18.73 1.03
C THR A 691 -10.74 18.26 -0.14
N TRP A 692 -11.36 17.46 -0.99
CA TRP A 692 -10.74 16.97 -2.19
C TRP A 692 -11.66 17.10 -3.38
N PHE A 693 -11.02 17.35 -4.52
CA PHE A 693 -11.60 17.40 -5.84
C PHE A 693 -10.85 16.40 -6.69
N SER A 694 -11.55 15.43 -7.28
CA SER A 694 -11.01 14.52 -8.27
C SER A 694 -11.73 14.68 -9.60
N TYR A 695 -10.99 14.49 -10.67
CA TYR A 695 -11.50 14.49 -12.03
C TYR A 695 -10.79 13.44 -12.87
N THR A 696 -11.55 12.63 -13.59
CA THR A 696 -11.03 11.63 -14.53
C THR A 696 -11.58 11.92 -15.91
N LEU A 697 -10.69 12.06 -16.89
CA LEU A 697 -11.00 12.09 -18.31
C LEU A 697 -10.57 10.76 -18.92
N GLY A 698 -11.52 9.94 -19.36
CA GLY A 698 -11.28 8.61 -19.93
C GLY A 698 -11.74 8.52 -21.39
N LYS A 699 -11.04 7.72 -22.19
CA LYS A 699 -11.56 7.17 -23.45
C LYS A 699 -11.36 5.67 -23.45
N ASN A 700 -12.44 4.92 -23.54
CA ASN A 700 -12.44 3.47 -23.58
C ASN A 700 -13.24 2.98 -24.80
N ASP A 701 -12.56 2.28 -25.71
CA ASP A 701 -13.16 1.74 -26.93
C ASP A 701 -12.91 0.23 -27.02
N TYR A 702 -13.91 -0.51 -27.47
CA TYR A 702 -13.78 -1.90 -27.89
C TYR A 702 -13.22 -2.02 -29.30
N THR A 703 -12.61 -3.17 -29.60
CA THR A 703 -12.30 -3.60 -30.96
C THR A 703 -12.56 -5.11 -31.08
N PHE A 704 -13.53 -5.48 -31.93
CA PHE A 704 -13.87 -6.85 -32.30
C PHE A 704 -13.85 -6.95 -33.83
N GLU A 705 -12.88 -7.65 -34.41
CA GLU A 705 -12.68 -7.68 -35.87
C GLU A 705 -13.85 -8.33 -36.64
N THR A 706 -14.59 -9.23 -36.00
CA THR A 706 -15.72 -9.95 -36.60
C THR A 706 -17.06 -9.21 -36.47
N LEU A 707 -17.11 -8.11 -35.71
CA LEU A 707 -18.33 -7.30 -35.55
C LEU A 707 -18.34 -6.11 -36.53
N VAL A 708 -19.53 -5.58 -36.80
CA VAL A 708 -19.73 -4.42 -37.66
C VAL A 708 -20.56 -3.37 -36.90
N PRO A 709 -20.02 -2.16 -36.64
CA PRO A 709 -18.63 -1.76 -36.84
C PRO A 709 -17.68 -2.54 -35.92
N SER A 710 -16.42 -2.67 -36.34
CA SER A 710 -15.42 -3.42 -35.58
C SER A 710 -14.88 -2.68 -34.36
N SER A 711 -15.15 -1.38 -34.22
CA SER A 711 -14.76 -0.58 -33.06
C SER A 711 -15.85 0.40 -32.69
N PHE A 712 -16.13 0.48 -31.40
CA PHE A 712 -17.19 1.28 -30.80
C PHE A 712 -16.88 1.53 -29.30
N PRO A 713 -17.54 2.50 -28.65
CA PRO A 713 -17.29 2.80 -27.24
C PRO A 713 -17.54 1.60 -26.32
N ASN A 714 -16.81 1.54 -25.21
CA ASN A 714 -16.97 0.47 -24.23
C ASN A 714 -18.20 0.68 -23.33
N ASN A 715 -18.88 -0.40 -22.90
CA ASN A 715 -20.04 -0.34 -21.98
C ASN A 715 -19.71 0.37 -20.65
N ALA A 716 -18.44 0.35 -20.26
CA ALA A 716 -17.88 1.03 -19.10
C ALA A 716 -17.14 2.34 -19.44
N ASP A 717 -17.31 2.92 -20.64
CA ASP A 717 -16.75 4.24 -20.97
C ASP A 717 -17.46 5.34 -20.19
N ILE A 718 -16.80 5.86 -19.16
CA ILE A 718 -17.19 7.11 -18.52
C ILE A 718 -16.21 8.18 -18.97
N ARG A 719 -16.67 9.02 -19.90
CA ARG A 719 -15.86 10.08 -20.53
C ARG A 719 -15.32 11.05 -19.49
N HIS A 720 -16.22 11.52 -18.63
CA HIS A 720 -15.93 12.50 -17.58
C HIS A 720 -16.47 11.99 -16.26
N SER A 721 -15.63 11.97 -15.23
CA SER A 721 -16.04 11.69 -13.86
C SER A 721 -15.43 12.71 -12.92
N LEU A 722 -16.25 13.27 -12.02
CA LEU A 722 -15.89 14.31 -11.07
C LEU A 722 -16.41 13.91 -9.69
N SER A 723 -15.55 14.00 -8.68
CA SER A 723 -15.95 13.92 -7.28
C SER A 723 -15.44 15.14 -6.52
N LEU A 724 -16.31 15.76 -5.75
CA LEU A 724 -15.98 16.83 -4.81
C LEU A 724 -16.50 16.44 -3.45
N ALA A 725 -15.65 16.48 -2.43
CA ALA A 725 -16.09 16.20 -1.07
C ALA A 725 -15.36 17.06 -0.04
N GLY A 726 -16.02 17.24 1.10
CA GLY A 726 -15.54 18.00 2.23
C GLY A 726 -15.91 17.33 3.52
N THR A 727 -14.98 17.30 4.47
CA THR A 727 -15.16 16.75 5.80
C THR A 727 -14.78 17.81 6.84
N TYR A 728 -15.52 17.86 7.94
CA TYR A 728 -15.28 18.79 9.02
C TYR A 728 -15.45 18.12 10.38
N THR A 729 -14.43 18.23 11.22
CA THR A 729 -14.39 17.65 12.56
C THR A 729 -14.36 18.75 13.62
N ILE A 730 -15.38 18.77 14.47
CA ILE A 730 -15.50 19.67 15.62
C ILE A 730 -15.75 18.86 16.90
N ARG A 731 -14.71 18.77 17.75
CA ARG A 731 -14.70 17.91 18.94
C ARG A 731 -15.04 16.47 18.54
N ASN A 732 -16.18 15.95 18.98
CA ASN A 732 -16.62 14.59 18.71
C ASN A 732 -17.61 14.48 17.55
N LEU A 733 -17.99 15.62 16.95
CA LEU A 733 -18.87 15.65 15.79
C LEU A 733 -18.03 15.71 14.51
N LYS A 734 -18.26 14.77 13.61
CA LYS A 734 -17.68 14.71 12.26
C LYS A 734 -18.81 14.85 11.25
N LEU A 735 -18.62 15.72 10.26
CA LEU A 735 -19.58 15.97 9.18
C LEU A 735 -18.90 15.73 7.84
N ALA A 736 -19.64 15.21 6.87
CA ALA A 736 -19.17 15.04 5.50
C ALA A 736 -20.27 15.42 4.49
N VAL A 737 -19.85 16.02 3.38
CA VAL A 737 -20.69 16.28 2.21
C VAL A 737 -19.91 15.89 0.96
N GLY A 738 -20.57 15.24 0.02
CA GLY A 738 -19.99 14.72 -1.19
C GLY A 738 -20.89 14.97 -2.38
N PHE A 739 -20.27 15.21 -3.52
CA PHE A 739 -20.90 15.46 -4.79
C PHE A 739 -20.19 14.61 -5.84
N LYS A 740 -20.95 13.79 -6.57
CA LYS A 740 -20.48 12.94 -7.66
C LYS A 740 -21.22 13.34 -8.92
N TRP A 741 -20.47 13.64 -9.98
CA TRP A 741 -21.01 13.85 -11.31
C TRP A 741 -20.22 13.02 -12.31
N ARG A 742 -20.90 12.39 -13.25
CA ARG A 742 -20.24 11.76 -14.40
C ARG A 742 -21.12 11.83 -15.64
N SER A 743 -20.48 11.87 -16.81
CA SER A 743 -21.18 11.67 -18.08
C SER A 743 -21.87 10.30 -18.09
N GLY A 744 -23.06 10.20 -18.67
CA GLY A 744 -23.74 8.93 -18.82
C GLY A 744 -22.92 7.92 -19.64
N ARG A 745 -23.07 6.63 -19.34
CA ARG A 745 -22.40 5.56 -20.08
C ARG A 745 -23.02 5.37 -21.47
N PRO A 746 -22.29 4.81 -22.43
CA PRO A 746 -22.84 4.48 -23.74
C PRO A 746 -23.97 3.44 -23.69
N PHE A 747 -24.89 3.51 -24.63
CA PHE A 747 -25.92 2.51 -24.90
C PHE A 747 -26.30 2.51 -26.39
N THR A 748 -27.00 1.48 -26.84
CA THR A 748 -27.39 1.29 -28.25
C THR A 748 -28.89 1.54 -28.42
N LEU A 749 -29.26 2.44 -29.33
CA LEU A 749 -30.67 2.69 -29.69
C LEU A 749 -31.16 1.68 -30.73
N PRO A 750 -32.46 1.31 -30.71
CA PRO A 750 -33.13 0.72 -31.86
C PRO A 750 -33.08 1.65 -33.07
N ASP A 751 -33.09 1.09 -34.27
CA ASP A 751 -33.20 1.85 -35.52
C ASP A 751 -34.47 2.72 -35.49
N ARG A 752 -34.35 3.99 -35.87
CA ARG A 752 -35.44 4.97 -35.76
C ARG A 752 -36.52 4.77 -36.82
N ASP A 753 -36.15 4.28 -37.99
CA ASP A 753 -37.03 4.16 -39.14
C ASP A 753 -37.58 2.72 -39.27
N ASP A 754 -36.78 1.72 -38.88
CA ASP A 754 -37.11 0.29 -38.94
C ASP A 754 -36.71 -0.48 -37.67
N PRO A 755 -37.32 -0.20 -36.49
CA PRO A 755 -36.88 -0.72 -35.20
C PRO A 755 -37.06 -2.22 -34.99
N VAL A 756 -37.92 -2.88 -35.77
CA VAL A 756 -38.29 -4.29 -35.57
C VAL A 756 -38.18 -5.04 -36.90
N ASN A 757 -37.42 -6.12 -36.91
CA ASN A 757 -37.34 -7.03 -38.03
C ASN A 757 -38.33 -8.18 -37.83
N GLU A 758 -39.51 -8.04 -38.44
CA GLU A 758 -40.55 -9.07 -38.51
C GLU A 758 -40.25 -10.20 -39.52
N GLY A 759 -39.13 -10.11 -40.25
CA GLY A 759 -38.71 -11.09 -41.25
C GLY A 759 -38.06 -12.36 -40.69
N VAL A 760 -37.82 -12.40 -39.38
CA VAL A 760 -37.26 -13.53 -38.63
C VAL A 760 -38.22 -13.93 -37.51
N VAL A 761 -38.21 -15.20 -37.10
CA VAL A 761 -39.08 -15.71 -36.03
C VAL A 761 -38.21 -16.29 -34.91
N PRO A 762 -38.32 -15.79 -33.66
CA PRO A 762 -39.12 -14.62 -33.26
C PRO A 762 -38.58 -13.31 -33.87
N SER A 763 -39.43 -12.28 -33.93
CA SER A 763 -39.02 -10.94 -34.35
C SER A 763 -37.87 -10.43 -33.50
N VAL A 764 -36.98 -9.64 -34.08
CA VAL A 764 -35.81 -9.08 -33.38
C VAL A 764 -35.76 -7.57 -33.53
N ILE A 765 -35.15 -6.90 -32.56
CA ILE A 765 -34.91 -5.45 -32.62
C ILE A 765 -33.77 -5.19 -33.59
N ASN A 766 -33.98 -4.30 -34.55
CA ASN A 766 -32.90 -3.72 -35.34
C ASN A 766 -32.28 -2.58 -34.52
N TYR A 767 -30.97 -2.62 -34.34
CA TYR A 767 -30.22 -1.62 -33.58
C TYR A 767 -29.42 -0.69 -34.50
N GLU A 768 -29.23 0.56 -34.07
CA GLU A 768 -28.22 1.45 -34.62
C GLU A 768 -26.80 0.91 -34.31
N ALA A 769 -25.76 1.71 -34.61
CA ALA A 769 -24.39 1.33 -34.27
C ALA A 769 -24.24 1.11 -32.74
N PRO A 770 -23.52 0.06 -32.30
CA PRO A 770 -23.36 -0.25 -30.89
C PRO A 770 -22.79 0.94 -30.12
N ASN A 771 -23.37 1.24 -28.96
CA ASN A 771 -22.90 2.30 -28.06
C ASN A 771 -22.74 3.68 -28.74
N ALA A 772 -23.60 3.99 -29.72
CA ALA A 772 -23.56 5.25 -30.45
C ALA A 772 -24.09 6.45 -29.66
N GLU A 773 -24.89 6.22 -28.61
CA GLU A 773 -25.49 7.26 -27.77
C GLU A 773 -25.08 7.08 -26.31
N ASN A 774 -25.27 8.12 -25.50
CA ASN A 774 -24.97 8.10 -24.06
C ASN A 774 -26.24 8.35 -23.25
N LEU A 775 -26.32 7.72 -22.07
CA LEU A 775 -27.33 8.08 -21.06
C LEU A 775 -27.16 9.54 -20.63
N ASP A 776 -28.18 10.07 -19.95
CA ASP A 776 -28.09 11.36 -19.29
C ASP A 776 -26.98 11.37 -18.21
N ASP A 777 -26.48 12.56 -17.91
CA ASP A 777 -25.49 12.77 -16.87
C ASP A 777 -25.98 12.27 -15.51
N PHE A 778 -25.12 11.53 -14.82
CA PHE A 778 -25.36 11.06 -13.46
C PHE A 778 -24.92 12.14 -12.46
N LEU A 779 -25.75 12.38 -11.44
CA LEU A 779 -25.52 13.36 -10.39
C LEU A 779 -26.02 12.84 -9.04
N ARG A 780 -25.15 12.79 -8.04
CA ARG A 780 -25.50 12.38 -6.68
C ARG A 780 -24.84 13.27 -5.63
N THR A 781 -25.61 13.67 -4.61
CA THR A 781 -25.10 14.40 -3.44
C THR A 781 -25.36 13.60 -2.19
N ASP A 782 -24.33 13.36 -1.40
CA ASP A 782 -24.37 12.51 -0.21
C ASP A 782 -23.94 13.30 1.02
N ILE A 783 -24.56 13.03 2.18
CA ILE A 783 -24.17 13.62 3.46
C ILE A 783 -24.01 12.55 4.53
N SER A 784 -23.10 12.81 5.48
CA SER A 784 -22.93 11.97 6.66
C SER A 784 -22.61 12.79 7.90
N ALA A 785 -23.02 12.29 9.06
CA ALA A 785 -22.66 12.80 10.37
C ALA A 785 -22.31 11.65 11.31
N ILE A 786 -21.25 11.80 12.09
CA ILE A 786 -20.83 10.86 13.13
C ILE A 786 -20.63 11.64 14.43
N TYR A 787 -21.17 11.12 15.53
CA TYR A 787 -20.98 11.66 16.87
C TYR A 787 -20.43 10.58 17.80
N ASP A 788 -19.20 10.79 18.27
CA ASP A 788 -18.52 9.88 19.19
C ASP A 788 -18.76 10.29 20.66
N PHE A 789 -19.13 9.35 21.52
CA PHE A 789 -19.33 9.57 22.95
C PHE A 789 -18.62 8.51 23.78
N GLN A 790 -18.11 8.94 24.93
CA GLN A 790 -17.49 8.07 25.92
C GLN A 790 -18.57 7.68 26.93
N LEU A 791 -18.91 6.39 27.06
CA LEU A 791 -19.90 5.89 28.02
C LEU A 791 -19.25 5.55 29.38
N SER A 792 -18.04 5.01 29.37
CA SER A 792 -17.17 4.77 30.54
C SER A 792 -15.70 4.85 30.12
N GLU A 793 -14.72 4.66 31.02
CA GLU A 793 -13.29 4.71 30.63
C GLU A 793 -12.94 3.73 29.51
N ASP A 794 -13.49 2.52 29.54
CA ASP A 794 -13.20 1.46 28.57
C ASP A 794 -14.26 1.34 27.46
N VAL A 795 -15.41 2.01 27.58
CA VAL A 795 -16.51 1.85 26.62
C VAL A 795 -16.77 3.15 25.85
N GLN A 796 -16.63 3.07 24.53
CA GLN A 796 -16.98 4.13 23.58
C GLN A 796 -18.22 3.73 22.80
N ALA A 797 -19.00 4.72 22.40
CA ALA A 797 -20.09 4.51 21.49
C ALA A 797 -20.18 5.62 20.45
N THR A 798 -20.73 5.26 19.30
CA THR A 798 -20.77 6.09 18.10
C THR A 798 -22.19 6.07 17.57
N LEU A 799 -22.75 7.25 17.31
CA LEU A 799 -24.01 7.43 16.60
C LEU A 799 -23.69 8.04 15.24
N SER A 800 -24.12 7.38 14.17
CA SER A 800 -23.85 7.81 12.80
C SER A 800 -25.14 7.90 12.01
N ALA A 801 -25.25 8.91 11.16
CA ALA A 801 -26.35 9.05 10.21
C ALA A 801 -25.77 9.40 8.83
N SER A 802 -26.36 8.85 7.76
CA SER A 802 -26.07 9.26 6.40
C SER A 802 -27.34 9.35 5.57
N VAL A 803 -27.29 10.14 4.50
CA VAL A 803 -28.33 10.17 3.48
C VAL A 803 -27.62 10.18 2.13
N LEU A 804 -27.86 9.13 1.34
CA LEU A 804 -27.44 9.07 -0.06
C LEU A 804 -28.47 9.81 -0.92
N ASN A 805 -27.99 10.44 -1.99
CA ASN A 805 -28.82 11.16 -2.96
C ASN A 805 -29.80 12.17 -2.30
N VAL A 806 -29.28 13.08 -1.49
CA VAL A 806 -30.07 14.09 -0.74
C VAL A 806 -30.93 14.98 -1.64
N LEU A 807 -30.52 15.14 -2.90
CA LEU A 807 -31.27 15.93 -3.90
C LEU A 807 -32.38 15.12 -4.59
N ASP A 808 -32.51 13.83 -4.25
CA ASP A 808 -33.46 12.88 -4.82
C ASP A 808 -33.49 12.93 -6.35
N LYS A 809 -32.29 13.02 -6.95
CA LYS A 809 -32.17 13.07 -8.40
C LYS A 809 -32.35 11.67 -8.95
N GLU A 810 -33.35 11.50 -9.81
CA GLU A 810 -33.49 10.30 -10.63
C GLU A 810 -32.30 10.20 -11.59
N ASN A 811 -31.56 9.11 -11.48
CA ASN A 811 -30.38 8.83 -12.29
C ASN A 811 -30.56 7.48 -12.99
N THR A 812 -30.71 7.50 -14.31
CA THR A 812 -30.74 6.29 -15.12
C THR A 812 -29.31 5.76 -15.30
N ILE A 813 -29.09 4.54 -14.85
CA ILE A 813 -27.76 3.88 -14.84
C ILE A 813 -27.64 2.80 -15.91
N ASN A 814 -28.78 2.33 -16.45
CA ASN A 814 -28.85 1.41 -17.57
C ASN A 814 -30.11 1.69 -18.39
N THR A 815 -30.03 1.47 -19.71
CA THR A 815 -31.17 1.41 -20.61
C THR A 815 -30.96 0.23 -21.55
N TYR A 816 -32.01 -0.58 -21.74
CA TYR A 816 -32.05 -1.62 -22.76
C TYR A 816 -33.45 -1.70 -23.38
N PHE A 817 -33.57 -2.49 -24.44
CA PHE A 817 -34.79 -2.58 -25.23
C PHE A 817 -35.22 -4.03 -25.37
N ARG A 818 -36.52 -4.26 -25.28
CA ARG A 818 -37.15 -5.57 -25.49
C ARG A 818 -38.41 -5.43 -26.33
N LEU A 819 -38.86 -6.52 -26.94
CA LEU A 819 -40.15 -6.56 -27.63
C LEU A 819 -41.26 -6.90 -26.63
N THR A 820 -42.42 -6.27 -26.75
CA THR A 820 -43.59 -6.63 -25.96
C THR A 820 -44.22 -7.92 -26.48
N ASP A 821 -44.64 -8.82 -25.58
CA ASP A 821 -45.25 -10.11 -25.93
C ASP A 821 -46.56 -10.01 -26.76
N THR A 822 -47.30 -8.90 -26.67
CA THR A 822 -48.63 -8.77 -27.30
C THR A 822 -48.60 -8.18 -28.71
N ASP A 823 -47.78 -7.15 -28.94
CA ASP A 823 -47.79 -6.37 -30.19
C ASP A 823 -46.40 -6.33 -30.86
N GLU A 824 -45.40 -7.05 -30.34
CA GLU A 824 -44.00 -7.02 -30.80
C GLU A 824 -43.42 -5.60 -31.00
N ARG A 825 -43.90 -4.64 -30.19
CA ARG A 825 -43.40 -3.26 -30.20
C ARG A 825 -42.17 -3.15 -29.33
N VAL A 826 -41.23 -2.28 -29.73
CA VAL A 826 -40.05 -1.97 -28.91
C VAL A 826 -40.46 -1.24 -27.64
N GLN A 827 -40.12 -1.82 -26.50
CA GLN A 827 -40.23 -1.24 -25.17
C GLN A 827 -38.85 -0.83 -24.68
N ARG A 828 -38.75 0.40 -24.16
CA ARG A 828 -37.57 0.88 -23.46
C ARG A 828 -37.68 0.55 -21.97
N VAL A 829 -36.65 -0.11 -21.42
CA VAL A 829 -36.51 -0.40 -20.00
C VAL A 829 -35.34 0.42 -19.45
N ASN A 830 -35.56 1.09 -18.32
CA ASN A 830 -34.58 1.97 -17.70
C ASN A 830 -34.36 1.56 -16.25
N SER A 831 -33.13 1.15 -15.92
CA SER A 831 -32.76 0.89 -14.54
C SER A 831 -32.28 2.18 -13.88
N GLN A 832 -32.79 2.46 -12.67
CA GLN A 832 -32.53 3.64 -11.87
C GLN A 832 -31.58 3.36 -10.71
N SER A 833 -30.77 4.37 -10.38
CA SER A 833 -29.98 4.44 -9.14
C SER A 833 -30.86 4.54 -7.89
N LEU A 834 -30.26 4.35 -6.72
CA LEU A 834 -30.90 4.65 -5.43
C LEU A 834 -31.44 6.09 -5.40
N GLY A 835 -32.70 6.24 -4.97
CA GLY A 835 -33.29 7.51 -4.60
C GLY A 835 -32.75 8.01 -3.26
N ILE A 836 -33.46 8.95 -2.63
CA ILE A 836 -33.10 9.41 -1.28
C ILE A 836 -33.08 8.23 -0.29
N THR A 837 -31.88 7.90 0.19
CA THR A 837 -31.68 6.69 1.02
C THR A 837 -31.05 7.08 2.36
N PRO A 838 -31.87 7.29 3.42
CA PRO A 838 -31.34 7.57 4.76
C PRO A 838 -30.81 6.29 5.41
N ASN A 839 -29.79 6.39 6.25
CA ASN A 839 -29.32 5.31 7.12
C ASN A 839 -28.92 5.86 8.50
N LEU A 840 -29.13 5.05 9.54
CA LEU A 840 -28.78 5.37 10.91
C LEU A 840 -28.06 4.16 11.51
N SER A 841 -26.98 4.41 12.23
CA SER A 841 -26.17 3.38 12.88
C SER A 841 -25.84 3.77 14.31
N PHE A 842 -25.85 2.79 15.21
CA PHE A 842 -25.37 2.92 16.58
C PHE A 842 -24.42 1.77 16.89
N ARG A 843 -23.26 2.10 17.45
CA ARG A 843 -22.21 1.13 17.77
C ARG A 843 -21.62 1.39 19.14
N ILE A 844 -21.27 0.30 19.83
CA ILE A 844 -20.46 0.29 21.04
C ILE A 844 -19.12 -0.40 20.75
N ARG A 845 -18.04 0.10 21.33
CA ARG A 845 -16.68 -0.46 21.29
C ARG A 845 -16.12 -0.52 22.71
N PHE A 846 -15.38 -1.57 23.03
CA PHE A 846 -14.76 -1.81 24.34
C PHE A 846 -13.42 -2.55 24.21
#